data_AF-A0A3L7VM18-F1
#
_entry.id   AF-A0A3L7VM18-F1
#
_cell.length_a   1.000
_cell.length_b   1.000
_cell.length_c   1.000
_cell.angle_alpha   90.00
_cell.angle_beta   90.00
_cell.angle_gamma   90.00
#
_symmetry.space_group_name_H-M   'P 1'
#
loop_
_entity.id
_entity.type
_entity.pdbx_description
1 polymer ?
#
loop_
_entity_poly.entity_id
_entity_poly.type
_entity_poly.pdbx_seq_one_letter_code
_entity_poly.pdbx_strand_id
1 'polypeptide(L)'
;MYEMSKRMAPPMTQPPQSKLRRRILLSMILIIACGSCIAIFYPKQAPNPANTNAQKAYDSGDWATAARLANQQLRTDRADQEAVRILARSSAREGRDDIATSLYENRLGLRAMQAEDHFLLGRIIAGQGNSDLALGIWEKALKTDPDHAEMLESFACMSAQKMHLEEAVTAVSRLAGRPGLEAKGLLLQGIFKSLMEDPAGSAKSIGQALQIDDKIQSSFMTSDQQMKLFIKDLLRTSQPAEARVQINRFYGDSAANDPEIGWLLSRIEMQEGQAKPESNWAKQGQAYRQSNPLAMEPAGYVGSARCVKCHTEISENYRQTRHANSFHHGPALLSLPRPSKPLQDFDDPLVSHAVQPTADGRMEIVTRREDQEVLRVLVDYAFGTPDRYLTMVGRDQNKTYRAARLSHYAGLKGSGWDRTSGDTGHSESDHDVMGQDVHARDGVVRCLACHVTTPRDFRVNRPADEKQTAAAADSGIGCEKCHGPGENHLAAIKLGLQDPAIRSLTGLNAGDVNKACVDCHTVGDPREVVASPEDPKWVRSAGVTFPLSKCFKESQGQLSCLSCHAPHQPSPDSPAFYESKCLQCHSADKPAKIETQFKTVICKTNAKKDCLNCHMPKVPVPVLHDSLTDHYIRVRKAQ
;
A
#
# COMPACT_ATOMS: atom_id res chain seq x y z
N MET A 1 8.69 -62.96 53.10
CA MET A 1 9.47 -63.02 54.36
C MET A 1 10.49 -61.90 54.32
N TYR A 2 10.83 -61.31 55.48
CA TYR A 2 11.66 -60.11 55.69
C TYR A 2 11.07 -58.80 55.09
N GLU A 3 10.75 -57.72 55.84
CA GLU A 3 11.49 -56.94 56.88
C GLU A 3 12.81 -56.35 56.32
N MET A 4 13.18 -55.06 56.43
CA MET A 4 12.83 -53.90 57.29
C MET A 4 13.11 -52.58 56.50
N SER A 5 12.73 -51.34 56.88
CA SER A 5 11.91 -50.81 58.00
C SER A 5 11.42 -49.36 57.73
N LYS A 6 10.17 -49.07 58.14
CA LYS A 6 9.61 -47.82 58.72
C LYS A 6 10.30 -46.44 58.45
N ARG A 7 9.50 -45.48 57.95
CA ARG A 7 9.15 -44.22 58.65
C ARG A 7 7.92 -43.55 58.01
N MET A 8 6.84 -43.41 58.77
CA MET A 8 5.64 -42.63 58.41
C MET A 8 5.67 -41.27 59.12
N ALA A 9 5.14 -40.23 58.47
CA ALA A 9 4.86 -38.92 59.08
C ALA A 9 3.33 -38.69 59.18
N PRO A 10 2.77 -38.21 60.33
CA PRO A 10 1.34 -37.95 60.49
C PRO A 10 0.90 -36.56 59.98
N PRO A 11 -0.42 -36.24 59.96
CA PRO A 11 -0.97 -35.11 59.21
C PRO A 11 -0.94 -33.75 59.94
N MET A 12 -1.24 -32.70 59.16
CA MET A 12 -1.24 -31.28 59.54
C MET A 12 -2.24 -30.92 60.66
N THR A 13 -1.81 -30.02 61.56
CA THR A 13 -2.68 -29.27 62.47
C THR A 13 -2.38 -27.77 62.39
N GLN A 14 -3.42 -26.92 62.27
CA GLN A 14 -3.26 -25.46 62.20
C GLN A 14 -3.17 -24.83 63.62
N PRO A 15 -2.27 -23.86 63.86
CA PRO A 15 -2.25 -23.05 65.08
C PRO A 15 -3.14 -21.78 65.00
N PRO A 16 -3.55 -21.19 66.14
CA PRO A 16 -4.72 -20.30 66.22
C PRO A 16 -4.47 -18.81 65.86
N GLN A 17 -5.39 -18.23 65.10
CA GLN A 17 -5.29 -16.87 64.54
C GLN A 17 -5.49 -15.69 65.53
N SER A 18 -5.79 -15.94 66.81
CA SER A 18 -6.31 -14.90 67.73
C SER A 18 -5.27 -13.94 68.34
N LYS A 19 -3.97 -14.29 68.37
CA LYS A 19 -2.92 -13.43 68.96
C LYS A 19 -2.21 -12.52 67.95
N LEU A 20 -2.26 -12.81 66.65
CA LEU A 20 -1.58 -12.01 65.63
C LEU A 20 -2.35 -10.70 65.31
N ARG A 21 -3.70 -10.79 65.18
CA ARG A 21 -4.56 -9.61 64.90
C ARG A 21 -4.43 -8.50 65.96
N ARG A 22 -4.21 -8.84 67.23
CA ARG A 22 -4.11 -7.85 68.32
C ARG A 22 -2.77 -7.12 68.37
N ARG A 23 -1.70 -7.68 67.80
CA ARG A 23 -0.40 -6.99 67.63
C ARG A 23 -0.37 -6.09 66.39
N ILE A 24 -1.04 -6.49 65.30
CA ILE A 24 -1.13 -5.68 64.07
C ILE A 24 -1.98 -4.41 64.28
N LEU A 25 -3.07 -4.48 65.06
CA LEU A 25 -3.91 -3.30 65.31
C LEU A 25 -3.18 -2.20 66.11
N LEU A 26 -2.34 -2.58 67.08
CA LEU A 26 -1.59 -1.62 67.91
C LEU A 26 -0.40 -0.98 67.16
N SER A 27 0.23 -1.69 66.22
CA SER A 27 1.27 -1.09 65.36
C SER A 27 0.69 -0.20 64.26
N MET A 28 -0.51 -0.47 63.74
CA MET A 28 -1.18 0.45 62.81
C MET A 28 -1.60 1.77 63.46
N ILE A 29 -2.03 1.77 64.73
CA ILE A 29 -2.42 3.01 65.43
C ILE A 29 -1.21 3.94 65.68
N LEU A 30 0.00 3.40 65.96
CA LEU A 30 1.21 4.24 66.07
C LEU A 30 1.69 4.80 64.72
N ILE A 31 1.51 4.06 63.62
CA ILE A 31 1.86 4.55 62.27
C ILE A 31 0.90 5.68 61.85
N ILE A 32 -0.38 5.61 62.23
CA ILE A 32 -1.36 6.68 61.98
C ILE A 32 -1.10 7.93 62.85
N ALA A 33 -0.44 7.78 64.01
CA ALA A 33 -0.07 8.91 64.88
C ALA A 33 1.23 9.64 64.45
N CYS A 34 2.20 8.97 63.82
CA CYS A 34 3.43 9.59 63.32
C CYS A 34 3.45 9.86 61.80
N GLY A 35 2.60 9.20 61.00
CA GLY A 35 2.46 9.45 59.56
C GLY A 35 1.81 10.80 59.20
N SER A 36 1.36 11.56 60.19
CA SER A 36 0.58 12.79 60.02
C SER A 36 1.43 14.08 59.97
N CYS A 37 2.76 14.00 60.12
CA CYS A 37 3.62 15.20 60.26
C CYS A 37 4.86 15.25 59.34
N ILE A 38 5.05 14.32 58.39
CA ILE A 38 6.05 14.46 57.31
C ILE A 38 5.40 14.16 55.95
N ALA A 39 4.35 14.91 55.63
CA ALA A 39 4.15 15.29 54.25
C ALA A 39 5.23 16.33 53.92
N ILE A 40 6.29 15.93 53.22
CA ILE A 40 7.04 16.90 52.41
C ILE A 40 6.08 17.35 51.31
N PHE A 41 5.27 18.36 51.63
CA PHE A 41 4.68 19.23 50.64
C PHE A 41 5.84 19.84 49.87
N TYR A 42 6.25 19.19 48.78
CA TYR A 42 6.61 19.96 47.60
C TYR A 42 5.32 20.70 47.22
N PRO A 43 5.19 22.01 47.46
CA PRO A 43 4.05 22.73 46.93
C PRO A 43 4.08 22.51 45.42
N LYS A 44 2.94 22.17 44.81
CA LYS A 44 2.76 22.52 43.40
C LYS A 44 2.96 24.03 43.36
N GLN A 45 4.11 24.47 42.86
CA GLN A 45 4.43 25.88 42.72
C GLN A 45 3.25 26.53 42.01
N ALA A 46 2.69 27.60 42.60
CA ALA A 46 1.59 28.31 41.96
C ALA A 46 2.03 28.68 40.54
N PRO A 47 1.23 28.37 39.51
CA PRO A 47 1.67 28.52 38.12
C PRO A 47 2.13 29.95 37.91
N ASN A 48 3.37 30.10 37.41
CA ASN A 48 4.00 31.40 37.24
C ASN A 48 3.05 32.31 36.42
N PRO A 49 2.67 33.50 36.92
CA PRO A 49 1.78 34.41 36.19
C PRO A 49 2.28 34.76 34.77
N ALA A 50 3.60 34.81 34.57
CA ALA A 50 4.19 35.00 33.24
C ALA A 50 3.88 33.83 32.30
N ASN A 51 4.09 32.58 32.75
CA ASN A 51 3.75 31.38 31.99
C ASN A 51 2.23 31.23 31.80
N THR A 52 1.42 31.65 32.78
CA THR A 52 -0.04 31.67 32.66
C THR A 52 -0.51 32.61 31.55
N ASN A 53 0.10 33.79 31.42
CA ASN A 53 -0.23 34.74 30.35
C ASN A 53 0.33 34.29 28.99
N ALA A 54 1.53 33.70 28.96
CA ALA A 54 2.10 33.13 27.75
C ALA A 54 1.26 31.94 27.23
N GLN A 55 0.80 31.07 28.13
CA GLN A 55 -0.09 29.95 27.79
C GLN A 55 -1.45 30.45 27.28
N LYS A 56 -2.08 31.44 27.93
CA LYS A 56 -3.33 32.04 27.44
C LYS A 56 -3.20 32.61 26.02
N ALA A 57 -2.09 33.27 25.71
CA ALA A 57 -1.82 33.76 24.36
C ALA A 57 -1.60 32.61 23.36
N TYR A 58 -0.96 31.52 23.79
CA TYR A 58 -0.80 30.31 22.98
C TYR A 58 -2.14 29.65 22.66
N ASP A 59 -2.98 29.46 23.68
CA ASP A 59 -4.31 28.85 23.61
C ASP A 59 -5.27 29.69 22.74
N SER A 60 -5.09 31.02 22.68
CA SER A 60 -5.85 31.91 21.80
C SER A 60 -5.29 32.03 20.38
N GLY A 61 -4.23 31.30 20.03
CA GLY A 61 -3.58 31.37 18.72
C GLY A 61 -2.66 32.57 18.49
N ASP A 62 -2.44 33.43 19.48
CA ASP A 62 -1.46 34.53 19.41
C ASP A 62 -0.07 34.01 19.80
N TRP A 63 0.46 33.14 18.95
CA TRP A 63 1.76 32.51 19.11
C TRP A 63 2.91 33.54 19.18
N ALA A 64 2.79 34.66 18.47
CA ALA A 64 3.76 35.75 18.51
C ALA A 64 3.84 36.38 19.92
N THR A 65 2.70 36.68 20.55
CA THR A 65 2.67 37.15 21.95
C THR A 65 3.11 36.06 22.92
N ALA A 66 2.70 34.80 22.72
CA ALA A 66 3.11 33.68 23.56
C ALA A 66 4.64 33.49 23.56
N ALA A 67 5.27 33.47 22.37
CA ALA A 67 6.71 33.44 22.20
C ALA A 67 7.40 34.64 22.88
N ARG A 68 6.87 35.86 22.71
CA ARG A 68 7.42 37.07 23.33
C ARG A 68 7.38 37.01 24.87
N LEU A 69 6.25 36.60 25.45
CA LEU A 69 6.07 36.48 26.91
C LEU A 69 6.94 35.36 27.49
N ALA A 70 6.98 34.20 26.85
CA ALA A 70 7.85 33.09 27.24
C ALA A 70 9.34 33.49 27.18
N ASN A 71 9.77 34.19 26.11
CA ASN A 71 11.15 34.68 26.01
C ASN A 71 11.47 35.78 27.05
N GLN A 72 10.49 36.58 27.49
CA GLN A 72 10.66 37.50 28.62
C GLN A 72 10.91 36.74 29.93
N GLN A 73 10.15 35.66 30.19
CA GLN A 73 10.38 34.80 31.35
C GLN A 73 11.74 34.07 31.27
N LEU A 74 12.19 33.65 30.09
CA LEU A 74 13.52 33.02 29.95
C LEU A 74 14.71 33.99 30.15
N ARG A 75 14.46 35.30 30.27
CA ARG A 75 15.46 36.29 30.69
C ARG A 75 15.57 36.40 32.21
N THR A 76 14.51 36.10 32.96
CA THR A 76 14.51 36.10 34.43
C THR A 76 14.93 34.73 34.97
N ASP A 77 14.41 33.64 34.39
CA ASP A 77 14.84 32.27 34.70
C ASP A 77 15.14 31.49 33.41
N ARG A 78 16.43 31.24 33.15
CA ARG A 78 16.89 30.47 31.98
C ARG A 78 16.57 28.97 32.06
N ALA A 79 16.21 28.46 33.24
CA ALA A 79 15.91 27.04 33.47
C ALA A 79 14.40 26.72 33.47
N ASP A 80 13.53 27.72 33.36
CA ASP A 80 12.07 27.57 33.34
C ASP A 80 11.61 26.71 32.14
N GLN A 81 11.38 25.43 32.40
CA GLN A 81 11.00 24.43 31.41
C GLN A 81 9.65 24.71 30.74
N GLU A 82 8.71 25.36 31.45
CA GLU A 82 7.41 25.71 30.88
C GLU A 82 7.54 26.87 29.90
N ALA A 83 8.34 27.89 30.25
CA ALA A 83 8.67 28.97 29.32
C ALA A 83 9.47 28.46 28.11
N VAL A 84 10.38 27.49 28.26
CA VAL A 84 11.03 26.82 27.12
C VAL A 84 10.01 26.13 26.22
N ARG A 85 9.08 25.35 26.79
CA ARG A 85 8.03 24.64 26.05
C ARG A 85 7.12 25.61 25.28
N ILE A 86 6.57 26.64 25.94
CA ILE A 86 5.69 27.61 25.29
C ILE A 86 6.42 28.33 24.14
N LEU A 87 7.70 28.70 24.33
CA LEU A 87 8.50 29.32 23.27
C LEU A 87 8.77 28.36 22.10
N ALA A 88 9.03 27.08 22.38
CA ALA A 88 9.25 26.05 21.35
C ALA A 88 8.00 25.81 20.52
N ARG A 89 6.85 25.56 21.18
CA ARG A 89 5.55 25.39 20.53
C ARG A 89 5.16 26.59 19.68
N SER A 90 5.24 27.79 20.26
CA SER A 90 4.91 29.04 19.56
C SER A 90 5.79 29.23 18.33
N SER A 91 7.10 28.98 18.46
CA SER A 91 8.03 29.10 17.32
C SER A 91 7.75 28.09 16.21
N ALA A 92 7.37 26.84 16.55
CA ALA A 92 6.95 25.85 15.56
C ALA A 92 5.64 26.23 14.86
N ARG A 93 4.66 26.77 15.60
CA ARG A 93 3.38 27.25 15.05
C ARG A 93 3.58 28.46 14.11
N GLU A 94 4.56 29.32 14.40
CA GLU A 94 4.98 30.44 13.55
C GLU A 94 5.95 30.06 12.40
N GLY A 95 6.27 28.77 12.21
CA GLY A 95 7.18 28.31 11.16
C GLY A 95 8.66 28.68 11.36
N ARG A 96 9.07 29.01 12.59
CA ARG A 96 10.47 29.27 12.98
C ARG A 96 11.15 27.97 13.41
N ASP A 97 11.22 27.04 12.48
CA ASP A 97 11.53 25.63 12.71
C ASP A 97 12.92 25.40 13.32
N ASP A 98 13.95 26.15 12.89
CA ASP A 98 15.30 26.07 13.46
C ASP A 98 15.33 26.42 14.96
N ILE A 99 14.56 27.44 15.34
CA ILE A 99 14.44 27.89 16.74
C ILE A 99 13.68 26.84 17.55
N ALA A 100 12.57 26.32 17.01
CA ALA A 100 11.76 25.31 17.67
C ALA A 100 12.56 24.01 17.90
N THR A 101 13.23 23.49 16.86
CA THR A 101 14.07 22.29 16.92
C THR A 101 15.18 22.45 17.95
N SER A 102 15.89 23.58 17.93
CA SER A 102 16.96 23.85 18.90
C SER A 102 16.44 23.91 20.35
N LEU A 103 15.27 24.50 20.60
CA LEU A 103 14.64 24.52 21.92
C LEU A 103 14.19 23.11 22.36
N TYR A 104 13.60 22.35 21.44
CA TYR A 104 13.13 20.99 21.67
C TYR A 104 14.29 20.04 22.02
N GLU A 105 15.34 20.00 21.21
CA GLU A 105 16.46 19.07 21.39
C GLU A 105 17.40 19.48 22.53
N ASN A 106 17.77 20.76 22.61
CA ASN A 106 18.87 21.21 23.47
C ASN A 106 18.44 21.84 24.80
N ARG A 107 17.16 22.19 25.00
CA ARG A 107 16.70 22.88 26.23
C ARG A 107 15.52 22.23 26.95
N LEU A 108 14.54 21.72 26.22
CA LEU A 108 13.46 20.90 26.78
C LEU A 108 13.92 19.45 26.93
N GLY A 109 14.47 18.88 25.85
CA GLY A 109 14.93 17.50 25.77
C GLY A 109 13.78 16.50 25.65
N LEU A 110 14.02 15.41 24.90
CA LEU A 110 12.99 14.40 24.56
C LEU A 110 12.23 13.82 25.76
N ARG A 111 12.85 13.76 26.96
CA ARG A 111 12.22 13.22 28.18
C ARG A 111 11.19 14.15 28.82
N ALA A 112 11.21 15.46 28.53
CA ALA A 112 10.28 16.45 29.11
C ALA A 112 9.19 16.91 28.11
N MET A 113 9.24 16.39 26.89
CA MET A 113 8.25 16.64 25.84
C MET A 113 6.92 15.95 26.15
N GLN A 114 5.82 16.67 25.91
CA GLN A 114 4.46 16.14 25.93
C GLN A 114 4.03 15.76 24.51
N ALA A 115 2.79 15.29 24.34
CA ALA A 115 2.28 14.87 23.04
C ALA A 115 2.33 16.00 21.99
N GLU A 116 1.88 17.22 22.32
CA GLU A 116 1.94 18.35 21.37
C GLU A 116 3.38 18.71 20.96
N ASP A 117 4.36 18.54 21.86
CA ASP A 117 5.77 18.80 21.55
C ASP A 117 6.31 17.79 20.52
N HIS A 118 6.00 16.51 20.70
CA HIS A 118 6.32 15.46 19.72
C HIS A 118 5.57 15.64 18.40
N PHE A 119 4.32 16.13 18.45
CA PHE A 119 3.53 16.47 17.27
C PHE A 119 4.24 17.55 16.43
N LEU A 120 4.57 18.69 17.05
CA LEU A 120 5.19 19.82 16.38
C LEU A 120 6.62 19.51 15.90
N LEU A 121 7.45 18.83 16.70
CA LEU A 121 8.77 18.38 16.28
C LEU A 121 8.67 17.40 15.08
N GLY A 122 7.76 16.43 15.14
CA GLY A 122 7.54 15.51 14.01
C GLY A 122 7.03 16.22 12.75
N ARG A 123 6.25 17.30 12.87
CA ARG A 123 5.84 18.12 11.72
C ARG A 123 7.04 18.80 11.04
N ILE A 124 7.97 19.35 11.83
CA ILE A 124 9.20 19.96 11.31
C ILE A 124 10.05 18.92 10.57
N ILE A 125 10.29 17.77 11.21
CA ILE A 125 11.04 16.64 10.65
C ILE A 125 10.39 16.11 9.35
N ALA A 126 9.06 16.07 9.29
CA ALA A 126 8.32 15.72 8.08
C ALA A 126 8.50 16.75 6.96
N GLY A 127 8.47 18.05 7.29
CA GLY A 127 8.73 19.15 6.35
C GLY A 127 10.15 19.14 5.77
N GLN A 128 11.12 18.62 6.53
CA GLN A 128 12.49 18.36 6.08
C GLN A 128 12.63 17.09 5.20
N GLY A 129 11.51 16.40 4.90
CA GLY A 129 11.48 15.20 4.06
C GLY A 129 11.70 13.88 4.82
N ASN A 130 11.91 13.91 6.14
CA ASN A 130 12.19 12.72 6.94
C ASN A 130 10.90 12.13 7.56
N SER A 131 9.94 11.81 6.69
CA SER A 131 8.61 11.32 7.06
C SER A 131 8.61 10.07 7.95
N ASP A 132 9.56 9.16 7.77
CA ASP A 132 9.58 7.89 8.50
C ASP A 132 10.03 8.06 9.95
N LEU A 133 10.98 8.97 10.20
CA LEU A 133 11.33 9.41 11.56
C LEU A 133 10.16 10.13 12.23
N ALA A 134 9.47 11.02 11.51
CA ALA A 134 8.29 11.73 12.01
C ALA A 134 7.16 10.77 12.41
N LEU A 135 6.83 9.79 11.56
CA LEU A 135 5.86 8.73 11.87
C LEU A 135 6.28 7.92 13.10
N GLY A 136 7.57 7.56 13.22
CA GLY A 136 8.08 6.83 14.38
C GLY A 136 8.07 7.63 15.70
N ILE A 137 8.19 8.96 15.62
CA ILE A 137 8.02 9.87 16.77
C ILE A 137 6.55 9.93 17.19
N TRP A 138 5.64 10.17 16.24
CA TRP A 138 4.20 10.22 16.51
C TRP A 138 3.63 8.88 16.98
N GLU A 139 4.06 7.75 16.41
CA GLU A 139 3.64 6.41 16.86
C GLU A 139 3.97 6.18 18.34
N LYS A 140 5.12 6.69 18.82
CA LYS A 140 5.51 6.62 20.24
C LYS A 140 4.68 7.57 21.09
N ALA A 141 4.47 8.81 20.65
CA ALA A 141 3.68 9.79 21.39
C ALA A 141 2.19 9.42 21.50
N LEU A 142 1.60 8.81 20.46
CA LEU A 142 0.22 8.28 20.46
C LEU A 142 0.01 7.06 21.38
N LYS A 143 1.08 6.50 21.98
CA LYS A 143 0.99 5.50 23.06
C LYS A 143 0.85 6.16 24.44
N THR A 144 1.35 7.38 24.60
CA THR A 144 1.26 8.17 25.84
C THR A 144 0.04 9.08 25.89
N ASP A 145 -0.35 9.65 24.75
CA ASP A 145 -1.60 10.41 24.58
C ASP A 145 -2.37 9.85 23.39
N PRO A 146 -3.30 8.90 23.63
CA PRO A 146 -4.02 8.25 22.55
C PRO A 146 -4.97 9.15 21.76
N ASP A 147 -5.35 10.32 22.27
CA ASP A 147 -6.48 11.08 21.74
C ASP A 147 -6.09 12.46 21.18
N HIS A 148 -4.79 12.71 21.01
CA HIS A 148 -4.23 13.96 20.47
C HIS A 148 -4.66 14.21 19.01
N ALA A 149 -5.77 14.93 18.81
CA ALA A 149 -6.46 15.11 17.54
C ALA A 149 -5.56 15.49 16.34
N GLU A 150 -4.76 16.56 16.45
CA GLU A 150 -3.91 17.03 15.34
C GLU A 150 -2.81 16.02 14.95
N MET A 151 -2.40 15.19 15.91
CA MET A 151 -1.38 14.15 15.70
C MET A 151 -2.02 12.93 15.06
N LEU A 152 -3.22 12.52 15.51
CA LEU A 152 -4.01 11.48 14.86
C LEU A 152 -4.27 11.81 13.38
N GLU A 153 -4.70 13.04 13.09
CA GLU A 153 -4.89 13.51 11.72
C GLU A 153 -3.59 13.48 10.92
N SER A 154 -2.53 14.15 11.39
CA SER A 154 -1.27 14.26 10.64
C SER A 154 -0.59 12.90 10.44
N PHE A 155 -0.61 12.04 11.45
CA PHE A 155 -0.14 10.66 11.38
C PHE A 155 -0.94 9.86 10.36
N ALA A 156 -2.28 9.95 10.36
CA ALA A 156 -3.09 9.24 9.40
C ALA A 156 -2.87 9.73 7.96
N CYS A 157 -2.81 11.06 7.76
CA CYS A 157 -2.59 11.66 6.46
C CYS A 157 -1.25 11.22 5.85
N MET A 158 -0.17 11.28 6.63
CA MET A 158 1.15 10.85 6.16
C MET A 158 1.28 9.32 6.05
N SER A 159 0.59 8.56 6.90
CA SER A 159 0.49 7.10 6.75
C SER A 159 -0.18 6.72 5.43
N ALA A 160 -1.31 7.35 5.09
CA ALA A 160 -1.99 7.15 3.81
C ALA A 160 -1.12 7.55 2.60
N GLN A 161 -0.36 8.65 2.68
CA GLN A 161 0.61 9.04 1.63
C GLN A 161 1.75 8.02 1.47
N LYS A 162 2.15 7.34 2.55
CA LYS A 162 3.12 6.24 2.55
C LYS A 162 2.50 4.88 2.16
N MET A 163 1.20 4.84 1.86
CA MET A 163 0.34 3.67 1.63
C MET A 163 0.02 2.80 2.85
N HIS A 164 0.45 3.19 4.06
CA HIS A 164 0.14 2.54 5.34
C HIS A 164 -1.35 2.76 5.72
N LEU A 165 -2.26 2.17 4.96
CA LEU A 165 -3.69 2.51 4.99
C LEU A 165 -4.42 1.94 6.21
N GLU A 166 -3.99 0.80 6.77
CA GLU A 166 -4.60 0.23 7.99
C GLU A 166 -4.32 1.12 9.22
N GLU A 167 -3.09 1.60 9.39
CA GLU A 167 -2.75 2.60 10.41
C GLU A 167 -3.51 3.92 10.19
N ALA A 168 -3.62 4.38 8.94
CA ALA A 168 -4.36 5.60 8.61
C ALA A 168 -5.84 5.48 8.99
N VAL A 169 -6.52 4.40 8.59
CA VAL A 169 -7.92 4.11 8.96
C VAL A 169 -8.07 3.98 10.48
N THR A 170 -7.13 3.33 11.17
CA THR A 170 -7.16 3.19 12.65
C THR A 170 -7.06 4.55 13.36
N ALA A 171 -6.16 5.43 12.90
CA ALA A 171 -5.97 6.75 13.49
C ALA A 171 -7.19 7.68 13.25
N VAL A 172 -7.76 7.70 12.04
CA VAL A 172 -8.98 8.50 11.79
C VAL A 172 -10.24 7.90 12.41
N SER A 173 -10.27 6.59 12.71
CA SER A 173 -11.35 5.99 13.50
C SER A 173 -11.33 6.49 14.95
N ARG A 174 -10.14 6.74 15.52
CA ARG A 174 -10.00 7.41 16.84
C ARG A 174 -10.40 8.88 16.75
N LEU A 175 -9.96 9.59 15.70
CA LEU A 175 -10.34 10.98 15.43
C LEU A 175 -11.87 11.14 15.32
N ALA A 176 -12.54 10.23 14.60
CA ALA A 176 -13.99 10.18 14.45
C ALA A 176 -14.75 9.94 15.76
N GLY A 177 -14.08 9.45 16.80
CA GLY A 177 -14.65 9.30 18.15
C GLY A 177 -14.48 10.53 19.04
N ARG A 178 -13.98 11.66 18.53
CA ARG A 178 -13.73 12.89 19.32
C ARG A 178 -14.81 13.95 19.06
N PRO A 179 -15.38 14.56 20.12
CA PRO A 179 -16.38 15.62 19.99
C PRO A 179 -15.94 16.77 19.07
N GLY A 180 -16.76 17.08 18.07
CA GLY A 180 -16.51 18.13 17.09
C GLY A 180 -15.57 17.72 15.93
N LEU A 181 -15.13 16.46 15.89
CA LEU A 181 -14.24 15.91 14.84
C LEU A 181 -14.82 14.66 14.17
N GLU A 182 -16.05 14.26 14.53
CA GLU A 182 -16.72 13.05 14.04
C GLU A 182 -16.83 13.06 12.51
N ALA A 183 -17.39 14.14 11.94
CA ALA A 183 -17.56 14.30 10.49
C ALA A 183 -16.21 14.22 9.74
N LYS A 184 -15.19 14.93 10.24
CA LYS A 184 -13.85 14.98 9.64
C LYS A 184 -13.16 13.61 9.69
N GLY A 185 -13.22 12.93 10.83
CA GLY A 185 -12.68 11.59 11.00
C GLY A 185 -13.38 10.57 10.10
N LEU A 186 -14.72 10.62 10.01
CA LEU A 186 -15.50 9.74 9.14
C LEU A 186 -15.23 9.98 7.65
N LEU A 187 -15.10 11.24 7.21
CA LEU A 187 -14.74 11.56 5.83
C LEU A 187 -13.37 10.99 5.45
N LEU A 188 -12.34 11.22 6.29
CA LEU A 188 -11.01 10.69 6.06
C LEU A 188 -10.99 9.15 6.12
N GLN A 189 -11.78 8.55 7.04
CA GLN A 189 -11.96 7.10 7.11
C GLN A 189 -12.54 6.56 5.80
N GLY A 190 -13.51 7.25 5.21
CA GLY A 190 -14.10 6.88 3.93
C GLY A 190 -13.11 6.98 2.78
N ILE A 191 -12.42 8.12 2.64
CA ILE A 191 -11.37 8.31 1.63
C ILE A 191 -10.31 7.21 1.70
N PHE A 192 -9.78 6.90 2.89
CA PHE A 192 -8.76 5.87 3.05
C PHE A 192 -9.30 4.45 2.78
N LYS A 193 -10.55 4.15 3.14
CA LYS A 193 -11.20 2.89 2.73
C LYS A 193 -11.37 2.76 1.22
N SER A 194 -11.68 3.85 0.51
CA SER A 194 -11.73 3.80 -0.95
C SER A 194 -10.35 3.54 -1.56
N LEU A 195 -9.26 4.11 -1.01
CA LEU A 195 -7.88 3.76 -1.41
C LEU A 195 -7.54 2.30 -1.07
N MET A 196 -8.17 1.74 -0.04
CA MET A 196 -8.13 0.32 0.27
C MET A 196 -9.08 -0.54 -0.60
N GLU A 197 -9.64 -0.03 -1.70
CA GLU A 197 -10.61 -0.76 -2.53
C GLU A 197 -11.84 -1.27 -1.75
N ASP A 198 -12.21 -0.61 -0.65
CA ASP A 198 -13.44 -0.87 0.14
C ASP A 198 -14.48 0.22 -0.13
N PRO A 199 -15.23 0.16 -1.25
CA PRO A 199 -16.31 1.11 -1.54
C PRO A 199 -17.49 0.99 -0.56
N ALA A 200 -17.71 -0.18 0.06
CA ALA A 200 -18.83 -0.37 0.98
C ALA A 200 -18.58 0.33 2.32
N GLY A 201 -17.41 0.11 2.91
CA GLY A 201 -16.99 0.85 4.09
C GLY A 201 -16.70 2.32 3.79
N SER A 202 -16.26 2.67 2.57
CA SER A 202 -16.12 4.06 2.12
C SER A 202 -17.48 4.77 2.08
N ALA A 203 -18.43 4.26 1.29
CA ALA A 203 -19.76 4.85 1.15
C ALA A 203 -20.48 4.97 2.49
N LYS A 204 -20.35 3.96 3.37
CA LYS A 204 -20.85 4.05 4.75
C LYS A 204 -20.22 5.22 5.52
N SER A 205 -18.89 5.31 5.55
CA SER A 205 -18.18 6.34 6.31
C SER A 205 -18.42 7.76 5.75
N ILE A 206 -18.36 7.97 4.44
CA ILE A 206 -18.63 9.28 3.82
C ILE A 206 -20.11 9.66 3.98
N GLY A 207 -21.04 8.72 3.79
CA GLY A 207 -22.46 8.96 4.01
C GLY A 207 -22.78 9.39 5.45
N GLN A 208 -22.15 8.78 6.44
CA GLN A 208 -22.26 9.21 7.84
C GLN A 208 -21.62 10.58 8.08
N ALA A 209 -20.47 10.88 7.45
CA ALA A 209 -19.83 12.19 7.55
C ALA A 209 -20.74 13.32 7.03
N LEU A 210 -21.28 13.15 5.82
CA LEU A 210 -22.17 14.11 5.14
C LEU A 210 -23.56 14.28 5.78
N GLN A 211 -23.93 13.40 6.71
CA GLN A 211 -25.11 13.57 7.57
C GLN A 211 -24.84 14.46 8.78
N ILE A 212 -23.59 14.57 9.23
CA ILE A 212 -23.18 15.41 10.37
C ILE A 212 -22.83 16.83 9.88
N ASP A 213 -22.07 16.94 8.80
CA ASP A 213 -21.67 18.20 8.16
C ASP A 213 -21.54 17.97 6.63
N ASP A 214 -22.20 18.79 5.81
CA ASP A 214 -22.10 18.71 4.35
C ASP A 214 -21.04 19.62 3.72
N LYS A 215 -20.24 20.33 4.54
CA LYS A 215 -19.19 21.29 4.13
C LYS A 215 -17.81 20.98 4.73
N ILE A 216 -17.56 19.71 5.02
CA ILE A 216 -16.32 19.22 5.62
C ILE A 216 -15.10 19.60 4.77
N GLN A 217 -14.17 20.33 5.38
CA GLN A 217 -12.89 20.67 4.78
C GLN A 217 -11.91 19.50 4.89
N SER A 218 -11.26 19.14 3.78
CA SER A 218 -10.24 18.10 3.71
C SER A 218 -9.05 18.58 2.89
N SER A 219 -7.84 18.27 3.34
CA SER A 219 -6.59 18.54 2.62
C SER A 219 -6.36 17.60 1.43
N PHE A 220 -7.10 16.49 1.33
CA PHE A 220 -7.00 15.53 0.24
C PHE A 220 -7.88 15.87 -0.97
N MET A 221 -9.07 16.41 -0.73
CA MET A 221 -10.14 16.50 -1.74
C MET A 221 -11.06 17.69 -1.48
N THR A 222 -11.42 18.41 -2.54
CA THR A 222 -12.50 19.42 -2.52
C THR A 222 -13.85 18.75 -2.29
N SER A 223 -14.86 19.48 -1.83
CA SER A 223 -16.21 18.93 -1.59
C SER A 223 -16.83 18.29 -2.85
N ASP A 224 -16.54 18.81 -4.05
CA ASP A 224 -16.93 18.18 -5.32
C ASP A 224 -16.27 16.81 -5.52
N GLN A 225 -14.95 16.70 -5.27
CA GLN A 225 -14.23 15.44 -5.37
C GLN A 225 -14.70 14.42 -4.31
N GLN A 226 -15.00 14.88 -3.09
CA GLN A 226 -15.59 14.05 -2.03
C GLN A 226 -16.96 13.48 -2.45
N MET A 227 -17.83 14.31 -3.02
CA MET A 227 -19.15 13.90 -3.50
C MET A 227 -19.04 12.93 -4.69
N LYS A 228 -18.18 13.21 -5.67
CA LYS A 228 -17.90 12.30 -6.80
C LYS A 228 -17.34 10.96 -6.34
N LEU A 229 -16.47 10.94 -5.32
CA LEU A 229 -15.98 9.70 -4.72
C LEU A 229 -17.13 8.91 -4.08
N PHE A 230 -17.96 9.56 -3.26
CA PHE A 230 -19.11 8.93 -2.62
C PHE A 230 -20.10 8.33 -3.62
N ILE A 231 -20.45 9.07 -4.69
CA ILE A 231 -21.31 8.60 -5.79
C ILE A 231 -20.70 7.37 -6.46
N LYS A 232 -19.40 7.38 -6.76
CA LYS A 232 -18.70 6.22 -7.35
C LYS A 232 -18.75 5.00 -6.43
N ASP A 233 -18.52 5.18 -5.13
CA ASP A 233 -18.53 4.06 -4.17
C ASP A 233 -19.94 3.50 -3.91
N LEU A 234 -20.98 4.33 -3.98
CA LEU A 234 -22.38 3.88 -4.03
C LEU A 234 -22.65 3.02 -5.28
N LEU A 235 -22.18 3.43 -6.46
CA LEU A 235 -22.35 2.67 -7.72
C LEU A 235 -21.52 1.38 -7.75
N ARG A 236 -20.31 1.38 -7.17
CA ARG A 236 -19.47 0.18 -6.96
C ARG A 236 -20.08 -0.82 -5.97
N THR A 237 -21.11 -0.41 -5.23
CA THR A 237 -21.87 -1.26 -4.31
C THR A 237 -23.32 -1.48 -4.76
N SER A 238 -23.61 -1.20 -6.04
CA SER A 238 -24.90 -1.39 -6.68
C SER A 238 -26.05 -0.62 -5.98
N GLN A 239 -25.78 0.62 -5.53
CA GLN A 239 -26.74 1.55 -4.92
C GLN A 239 -27.07 2.77 -5.82
N PRO A 240 -27.54 2.58 -7.07
CA PRO A 240 -27.74 3.69 -8.02
C PRO A 240 -28.83 4.68 -7.60
N ALA A 241 -29.88 4.23 -6.91
CA ALA A 241 -30.96 5.10 -6.45
C ALA A 241 -30.47 6.13 -5.41
N GLU A 242 -29.62 5.72 -4.47
CA GLU A 242 -29.00 6.62 -3.49
C GLU A 242 -28.02 7.57 -4.18
N ALA A 243 -27.20 7.05 -5.09
CA ALA A 243 -26.30 7.88 -5.91
C ALA A 243 -27.06 8.99 -6.68
N ARG A 244 -28.24 8.67 -7.23
CA ARG A 244 -29.14 9.62 -7.89
C ARG A 244 -29.66 10.69 -6.94
N VAL A 245 -30.05 10.32 -5.72
CA VAL A 245 -30.48 11.28 -4.67
C VAL A 245 -29.36 12.25 -4.33
N GLN A 246 -28.13 11.76 -4.14
CA GLN A 246 -26.98 12.61 -3.79
C GLN A 246 -26.58 13.54 -4.94
N ILE A 247 -26.62 13.09 -6.21
CA ILE A 247 -26.40 13.96 -7.37
C ILE A 247 -27.44 15.09 -7.39
N ASN A 248 -28.73 14.75 -7.26
CA ASN A 248 -29.81 15.74 -7.29
C ASN A 248 -29.71 16.75 -6.14
N ARG A 249 -29.29 16.31 -4.93
CA ARG A 249 -29.08 17.19 -3.78
C ARG A 249 -27.91 18.15 -3.96
N PHE A 250 -26.77 17.67 -4.46
CA PHE A 250 -25.53 18.44 -4.47
C PHE A 250 -25.34 19.29 -5.74
N TYR A 251 -25.71 18.75 -6.91
CA TYR A 251 -25.54 19.42 -8.20
C TYR A 251 -26.84 20.05 -8.72
N GLY A 252 -28.00 19.44 -8.44
CA GLY A 252 -29.29 19.88 -9.00
C GLY A 252 -29.22 20.07 -10.51
N ASP A 253 -29.76 21.19 -11.00
CA ASP A 253 -29.76 21.55 -12.43
C ASP A 253 -28.36 21.70 -13.04
N SER A 254 -27.33 21.96 -12.23
CA SER A 254 -25.95 22.09 -12.72
C SER A 254 -25.32 20.76 -13.15
N ALA A 255 -25.91 19.61 -12.78
CA ALA A 255 -25.43 18.28 -13.13
C ALA A 255 -25.22 18.07 -14.64
N ALA A 256 -26.05 18.71 -15.48
CA ALA A 256 -25.95 18.62 -16.93
C ALA A 256 -24.71 19.30 -17.54
N ASN A 257 -24.04 20.18 -16.78
CA ASN A 257 -22.88 20.95 -17.21
C ASN A 257 -21.53 20.31 -16.81
N ASP A 258 -21.54 19.31 -15.91
CA ASP A 258 -20.35 18.56 -15.52
C ASP A 258 -20.29 17.22 -16.29
N PRO A 259 -19.31 17.02 -17.18
CA PRO A 259 -19.21 15.79 -17.98
C PRO A 259 -19.05 14.51 -17.16
N GLU A 260 -18.45 14.59 -15.97
CA GLU A 260 -18.27 13.43 -15.08
C GLU A 260 -19.59 13.09 -14.38
N ILE A 261 -20.37 14.09 -13.95
CA ILE A 261 -21.70 13.85 -13.38
C ILE A 261 -22.67 13.31 -14.45
N GLY A 262 -22.61 13.83 -15.69
CA GLY A 262 -23.35 13.27 -16.82
C GLY A 262 -23.00 11.81 -17.11
N TRP A 263 -21.72 11.43 -16.98
CA TRP A 263 -21.27 10.06 -17.06
C TRP A 263 -21.76 9.19 -15.89
N LEU A 264 -21.69 9.67 -14.65
CA LEU A 264 -22.20 8.94 -13.48
C LEU A 264 -23.72 8.73 -13.56
N LEU A 265 -24.49 9.72 -14.04
CA LEU A 265 -25.92 9.58 -14.34
C LEU A 265 -26.19 8.50 -15.40
N SER A 266 -25.34 8.40 -16.43
CA SER A 266 -25.44 7.30 -17.42
C SER A 266 -25.26 5.92 -16.79
N ARG A 267 -24.40 5.80 -15.76
CA ARG A 267 -24.16 4.55 -15.04
C ARG A 267 -25.27 4.22 -14.05
N ILE A 268 -25.87 5.22 -13.41
CA ILE A 268 -27.10 5.08 -12.63
C ILE A 268 -28.21 4.50 -13.52
N GLU A 269 -28.52 5.12 -14.68
CA GLU A 269 -29.54 4.60 -15.60
C GLU A 269 -29.23 3.16 -16.05
N MET A 270 -27.95 2.83 -16.25
CA MET A 270 -27.52 1.51 -16.70
C MET A 270 -27.69 0.43 -15.62
N GLN A 271 -27.31 0.72 -14.37
CA GLN A 271 -27.49 -0.18 -13.23
C GLN A 271 -28.97 -0.35 -12.85
N GLU A 272 -29.79 0.69 -13.01
CA GLU A 272 -31.24 0.62 -12.85
C GLU A 272 -31.94 -0.13 -14.01
N GLY A 273 -31.23 -0.45 -15.09
CA GLY A 273 -31.80 -1.10 -16.28
C GLY A 273 -32.69 -0.17 -17.13
N GLN A 274 -32.57 1.14 -16.95
CA GLN A 274 -33.40 2.18 -17.57
C GLN A 274 -32.69 2.95 -18.70
N ALA A 275 -31.36 2.81 -18.84
CA ALA A 275 -30.60 3.49 -19.88
C ALA A 275 -31.07 3.10 -21.29
N LYS A 276 -31.20 4.11 -22.14
CA LYS A 276 -31.58 3.96 -23.56
C LYS A 276 -30.51 4.56 -24.46
N PRO A 277 -30.17 3.96 -25.62
CA PRO A 277 -29.12 4.46 -26.51
C PRO A 277 -29.31 5.93 -26.95
N GLU A 278 -30.55 6.39 -27.04
CA GLU A 278 -30.90 7.75 -27.45
C GLU A 278 -30.86 8.80 -26.32
N SER A 279 -30.72 8.38 -25.05
CA SER A 279 -30.78 9.29 -23.88
C SER A 279 -29.63 10.30 -23.88
N ASN A 280 -29.86 11.48 -23.30
CA ASN A 280 -28.81 12.50 -23.17
C ASN A 280 -27.64 11.97 -22.33
N TRP A 281 -27.93 11.26 -21.24
CA TRP A 281 -26.91 10.70 -20.36
C TRP A 281 -26.11 9.59 -21.04
N ALA A 282 -26.73 8.73 -21.86
CA ALA A 282 -26.01 7.73 -22.65
C ALA A 282 -24.97 8.39 -23.59
N LYS A 283 -25.35 9.49 -24.26
CA LYS A 283 -24.45 10.26 -25.14
C LYS A 283 -23.35 10.97 -24.36
N GLN A 284 -23.67 11.57 -23.21
CA GLN A 284 -22.66 12.21 -22.35
C GLN A 284 -21.68 11.19 -21.76
N GLY A 285 -22.17 10.02 -21.34
CA GLY A 285 -21.31 8.92 -20.88
C GLY A 285 -20.34 8.43 -21.95
N GLN A 286 -20.82 8.27 -23.19
CA GLN A 286 -19.98 7.94 -24.35
C GLN A 286 -18.91 9.01 -24.61
N ALA A 287 -19.28 10.29 -24.60
CA ALA A 287 -18.34 11.41 -24.80
C ALA A 287 -17.31 11.52 -23.66
N TYR A 288 -17.72 11.29 -22.41
CA TYR A 288 -16.81 11.22 -21.27
C TYR A 288 -15.83 10.04 -21.40
N ARG A 289 -16.31 8.84 -21.77
CA ARG A 289 -15.47 7.66 -22.02
C ARG A 289 -14.46 7.90 -23.16
N GLN A 290 -14.83 8.62 -24.21
CA GLN A 290 -13.92 8.97 -25.31
C GLN A 290 -12.82 9.95 -24.89
N SER A 291 -13.14 10.93 -24.05
CA SER A 291 -12.19 11.93 -23.53
C SER A 291 -11.38 11.42 -22.33
N ASN A 292 -11.90 10.44 -21.59
CA ASN A 292 -11.28 9.82 -20.42
C ASN A 292 -11.19 8.30 -20.62
N PRO A 293 -10.42 7.80 -21.62
CA PRO A 293 -10.41 6.38 -21.99
C PRO A 293 -10.01 5.47 -20.83
N LEU A 294 -9.13 5.95 -19.93
CA LEU A 294 -8.65 5.21 -18.77
C LEU A 294 -9.57 5.29 -17.54
N ALA A 295 -10.70 6.00 -17.58
CA ALA A 295 -11.63 6.05 -16.45
C ALA A 295 -12.06 4.63 -16.03
N MET A 296 -11.92 4.32 -14.73
CA MET A 296 -12.40 3.07 -14.15
C MET A 296 -13.92 3.11 -14.04
N GLU A 297 -14.59 2.02 -14.37
CA GLU A 297 -16.05 1.93 -14.19
C GLU A 297 -16.41 1.89 -12.69
N PRO A 298 -17.38 2.70 -12.24
CA PRO A 298 -17.85 2.68 -10.87
C PRO A 298 -18.85 1.53 -10.69
N ALA A 299 -18.34 0.29 -10.72
CA ALA A 299 -19.15 -0.92 -10.71
C ALA A 299 -18.43 -2.06 -9.97
N GLY A 300 -19.14 -3.16 -9.73
CA GLY A 300 -18.60 -4.39 -9.16
C GLY A 300 -17.77 -5.22 -10.15
N TYR A 301 -16.81 -5.96 -9.59
CA TYR A 301 -16.00 -6.94 -10.33
C TYR A 301 -16.79 -8.25 -10.53
N VAL A 302 -16.90 -8.70 -11.79
CA VAL A 302 -17.69 -9.87 -12.18
C VAL A 302 -16.88 -11.16 -12.34
N GLY A 303 -15.54 -11.08 -12.29
CA GLY A 303 -14.59 -12.17 -12.43
C GLY A 303 -14.41 -12.64 -13.87
N SER A 304 -13.19 -13.09 -14.21
CA SER A 304 -12.82 -13.44 -15.60
C SER A 304 -13.69 -14.57 -16.18
N ALA A 305 -14.27 -15.43 -15.32
CA ALA A 305 -15.22 -16.47 -15.69
C ALA A 305 -16.46 -15.94 -16.45
N ARG A 306 -16.89 -14.70 -16.19
CA ARG A 306 -18.04 -14.09 -16.91
C ARG A 306 -17.69 -13.65 -18.32
N CYS A 307 -16.44 -13.28 -18.58
CA CYS A 307 -15.96 -12.86 -19.90
C CYS A 307 -15.89 -14.04 -20.89
N VAL A 308 -15.64 -15.28 -20.41
CA VAL A 308 -15.39 -16.46 -21.24
C VAL A 308 -16.49 -16.73 -22.27
N LYS A 309 -17.77 -16.51 -21.92
CA LYS A 309 -18.90 -16.81 -22.82
C LYS A 309 -18.88 -16.01 -24.14
N CYS A 310 -18.37 -14.78 -24.11
CA CYS A 310 -18.31 -13.89 -25.27
C CYS A 310 -16.88 -13.76 -25.84
N HIS A 311 -15.86 -14.09 -25.05
CA HIS A 311 -14.45 -13.91 -25.38
C HIS A 311 -13.66 -15.23 -25.21
N THR A 312 -14.21 -16.35 -25.69
CA THR A 312 -13.68 -17.70 -25.48
C THR A 312 -12.21 -17.83 -25.90
N GLU A 313 -11.90 -17.52 -27.16
CA GLU A 313 -10.54 -17.60 -27.74
C GLU A 313 -9.54 -16.68 -27.02
N ILE A 314 -9.97 -15.46 -26.67
CA ILE A 314 -9.13 -14.51 -25.91
C ILE A 314 -8.81 -15.08 -24.54
N SER A 315 -9.80 -15.68 -23.84
CA SER A 315 -9.61 -16.27 -22.53
C SER A 315 -8.72 -17.53 -22.59
N GLU A 316 -8.89 -18.39 -23.60
CA GLU A 316 -8.08 -19.59 -23.81
C GLU A 316 -6.60 -19.28 -24.02
N ASN A 317 -6.29 -18.24 -24.81
CA ASN A 317 -4.93 -17.76 -25.00
C ASN A 317 -4.40 -17.02 -23.77
N TYR A 318 -5.22 -16.16 -23.15
CA TYR A 318 -4.81 -15.39 -21.96
C TYR A 318 -4.45 -16.28 -20.77
N ARG A 319 -5.18 -17.39 -20.53
CA ARG A 319 -4.89 -18.36 -19.47
C ARG A 319 -3.51 -19.02 -19.58
N GLN A 320 -2.86 -18.96 -20.75
CA GLN A 320 -1.50 -19.48 -20.96
C GLN A 320 -0.41 -18.41 -20.71
N THR A 321 -0.80 -17.16 -20.44
CA THR A 321 0.15 -16.06 -20.19
C THR A 321 0.75 -16.13 -18.79
N ARG A 322 1.94 -15.54 -18.63
CA ARG A 322 2.53 -15.37 -17.29
C ARG A 322 1.73 -14.44 -16.39
N HIS A 323 0.95 -13.49 -16.92
CA HIS A 323 0.05 -12.63 -16.13
C HIS A 323 -1.07 -13.44 -15.46
N ALA A 324 -1.74 -14.31 -16.22
CA ALA A 324 -2.82 -15.14 -15.69
C ALA A 324 -2.37 -16.20 -14.66
N ASN A 325 -1.06 -16.45 -14.56
CA ASN A 325 -0.45 -17.48 -13.70
C ASN A 325 0.57 -16.90 -12.71
N SER A 326 0.58 -15.57 -12.49
CA SER A 326 1.60 -14.89 -11.68
C SER A 326 1.38 -15.00 -10.16
N PHE A 327 0.32 -15.67 -9.72
CA PHE A 327 -0.09 -15.73 -8.32
C PHE A 327 -0.75 -17.07 -7.99
N HIS A 328 -0.43 -17.62 -6.83
CA HIS A 328 -0.91 -18.93 -6.39
C HIS A 328 -1.30 -18.84 -4.92
N HIS A 329 -2.42 -19.46 -4.54
CA HIS A 329 -2.94 -19.44 -3.17
C HIS A 329 -3.78 -20.69 -2.88
N GLY A 330 -4.03 -20.97 -1.60
CA GLY A 330 -4.88 -22.10 -1.19
C GLY A 330 -4.37 -23.46 -1.71
N PRO A 331 -5.26 -24.39 -2.10
CA PRO A 331 -4.86 -25.73 -2.55
C PRO A 331 -3.94 -25.75 -3.77
N ALA A 332 -3.98 -24.72 -4.62
CA ALA A 332 -3.12 -24.62 -5.80
C ALA A 332 -1.63 -24.55 -5.44
N LEU A 333 -1.28 -24.09 -4.23
CA LEU A 333 0.11 -24.08 -3.76
C LEU A 333 0.75 -25.47 -3.83
N LEU A 334 0.01 -26.53 -3.49
CA LEU A 334 0.54 -27.90 -3.40
C LEU A 334 1.04 -28.47 -4.74
N SER A 335 0.59 -27.91 -5.88
CA SER A 335 1.04 -28.33 -7.22
C SER A 335 2.33 -27.65 -7.68
N LEU A 336 2.82 -26.65 -6.94
CA LEU A 336 4.01 -25.90 -7.27
C LEU A 336 5.30 -26.73 -7.06
N PRO A 337 6.40 -26.38 -7.75
CA PRO A 337 7.71 -26.97 -7.49
C PRO A 337 8.07 -26.91 -6.00
N ARG A 338 8.72 -27.97 -5.50
CA ARG A 338 9.29 -28.05 -4.15
C ARG A 338 10.64 -28.77 -4.19
N PRO A 339 11.58 -28.48 -3.26
CA PRO A 339 12.77 -29.30 -3.09
C PRO A 339 12.38 -30.73 -2.70
N SER A 340 13.08 -31.74 -3.23
CA SER A 340 12.85 -33.15 -2.89
C SER A 340 13.44 -33.57 -1.53
N LYS A 341 14.28 -32.72 -0.95
CA LYS A 341 14.93 -32.86 0.35
C LYS A 341 15.15 -31.47 0.95
N PRO A 342 15.40 -31.32 2.27
CA PRO A 342 15.82 -30.05 2.85
C PRO A 342 17.05 -29.49 2.12
N LEU A 343 17.05 -28.17 1.90
CA LEU A 343 18.16 -27.44 1.29
C LEU A 343 18.93 -26.71 2.39
N GLN A 344 20.26 -26.69 2.27
CA GLN A 344 21.14 -25.95 3.17
C GLN A 344 21.00 -24.44 2.93
N ASP A 345 21.14 -23.62 3.97
CA ASP A 345 21.21 -22.17 3.83
C ASP A 345 22.51 -21.76 3.11
N PHE A 346 22.48 -20.64 2.38
CA PHE A 346 23.65 -20.09 1.67
C PHE A 346 24.65 -19.42 2.60
N ASP A 347 24.17 -18.92 3.73
CA ASP A 347 24.91 -18.09 4.68
C ASP A 347 25.38 -18.88 5.91
N ASP A 348 24.75 -20.02 6.20
CA ASP A 348 25.01 -20.83 7.40
C ASP A 348 24.85 -22.34 7.10
N PRO A 349 25.95 -23.11 7.05
CA PRO A 349 25.88 -24.53 6.73
C PRO A 349 25.19 -25.39 7.80
N LEU A 350 24.96 -24.85 9.01
CA LEU A 350 24.23 -25.52 10.08
C LEU A 350 22.72 -25.38 9.93
N VAL A 351 22.27 -24.52 9.02
CA VAL A 351 20.85 -24.22 8.77
C VAL A 351 20.35 -24.94 7.53
N SER A 352 19.11 -25.43 7.59
CA SER A 352 18.40 -26.03 6.46
C SER A 352 16.93 -25.63 6.42
N HIS A 353 16.38 -25.58 5.20
CA HIS A 353 14.99 -25.25 4.93
C HIS A 353 14.30 -26.41 4.20
N ALA A 354 13.11 -26.80 4.67
CA ALA A 354 12.26 -27.79 4.02
C ALA A 354 10.94 -27.15 3.58
N VAL A 355 10.55 -27.34 2.31
CA VAL A 355 9.22 -26.94 1.80
C VAL A 355 8.35 -28.18 1.63
N GLN A 356 7.32 -28.31 2.46
CA GLN A 356 6.59 -29.55 2.64
C GLN A 356 5.08 -29.34 2.81
N PRO A 357 4.23 -30.32 2.46
CA PRO A 357 2.83 -30.30 2.84
C PRO A 357 2.66 -30.59 4.33
N THR A 358 1.72 -29.91 4.96
CA THR A 358 1.22 -30.24 6.31
C THR A 358 0.20 -31.37 6.25
N ALA A 359 -0.09 -31.99 7.40
CA ALA A 359 -1.11 -33.05 7.51
C ALA A 359 -2.54 -32.55 7.17
N ASP A 360 -2.82 -31.24 7.31
CA ASP A 360 -4.09 -30.61 6.95
C ASP A 360 -4.13 -30.08 5.50
N GLY A 361 -3.16 -30.46 4.65
CA GLY A 361 -3.19 -30.14 3.21
C GLY A 361 -2.85 -28.68 2.88
N ARG A 362 -2.07 -28.01 3.71
CA ARG A 362 -1.46 -26.70 3.43
C ARG A 362 0.02 -26.88 3.09
N MET A 363 0.67 -25.81 2.65
CA MET A 363 2.11 -25.80 2.43
C MET A 363 2.80 -25.06 3.58
N GLU A 364 3.94 -25.58 4.03
CA GLU A 364 4.78 -24.93 5.02
C GLU A 364 6.26 -24.91 4.62
N ILE A 365 6.98 -23.94 5.16
CA ILE A 365 8.43 -23.86 5.15
C ILE A 365 8.90 -24.03 6.59
N VAL A 366 9.79 -24.99 6.83
CA VAL A 366 10.39 -25.23 8.14
C VAL A 366 11.90 -25.01 8.05
N THR A 367 12.41 -24.03 8.79
CA THR A 367 13.85 -23.77 8.95
C THR A 367 14.35 -24.43 10.23
N ARG A 368 15.44 -25.17 10.14
CA ARG A 368 16.13 -25.80 11.28
C ARG A 368 17.60 -25.38 11.33
N ARG A 369 18.12 -25.17 12.54
CA ARG A 369 19.54 -25.05 12.88
C ARG A 369 19.91 -26.28 13.70
N GLU A 370 20.86 -27.10 13.23
CA GLU A 370 21.34 -28.31 13.95
C GLU A 370 20.18 -29.18 14.52
N ASP A 371 19.24 -29.54 13.65
CA ASP A 371 17.98 -30.26 13.93
C ASP A 371 16.92 -29.53 14.80
N GLN A 372 17.26 -28.44 15.48
CA GLN A 372 16.28 -27.59 16.18
C GLN A 372 15.48 -26.71 15.20
N GLU A 373 14.15 -26.71 15.31
CA GLU A 373 13.28 -25.78 14.58
C GLU A 373 13.47 -24.35 15.09
N VAL A 374 13.88 -23.45 14.20
CA VAL A 374 14.01 -22.01 14.47
C VAL A 374 12.87 -21.21 13.84
N LEU A 375 12.25 -21.72 12.77
CA LEU A 375 11.08 -21.11 12.14
C LEU A 375 10.17 -22.15 11.50
N ARG A 376 8.86 -21.86 11.59
CA ARG A 376 7.83 -22.47 10.76
C ARG A 376 6.95 -21.38 10.16
N VAL A 377 6.82 -21.39 8.83
CA VAL A 377 5.97 -20.48 8.05
C VAL A 377 4.89 -21.29 7.36
N LEU A 378 3.63 -20.96 7.60
CA LEU A 378 2.51 -21.46 6.81
C LEU A 378 2.38 -20.61 5.55
N VAL A 379 2.59 -21.21 4.38
CA VAL A 379 2.57 -20.51 3.09
C VAL A 379 1.12 -20.17 2.74
N ASP A 380 0.84 -18.88 2.60
CA ASP A 380 -0.47 -18.37 2.17
C ASP A 380 -0.51 -18.14 0.67
N TYR A 381 0.62 -17.69 0.11
CA TYR A 381 0.75 -17.22 -1.27
C TYR A 381 2.06 -17.67 -1.91
N ALA A 382 2.08 -17.77 -3.23
CA ALA A 382 3.31 -17.74 -4.02
C ALA A 382 3.16 -16.78 -5.20
N PHE A 383 4.22 -16.03 -5.49
CA PHE A 383 4.27 -15.00 -6.52
C PHE A 383 5.26 -15.38 -7.62
N GLY A 384 4.90 -15.10 -8.87
CA GLY A 384 5.67 -15.48 -10.05
C GLY A 384 5.12 -16.74 -10.74
N THR A 385 5.91 -17.32 -11.63
CA THR A 385 5.52 -18.44 -12.49
C THR A 385 6.54 -19.59 -12.40
N PRO A 386 6.11 -20.87 -12.30
CA PRO A 386 7.03 -22.02 -12.17
C PRO A 386 8.08 -22.15 -13.28
N ASP A 387 7.81 -21.61 -14.47
CA ASP A 387 8.69 -21.63 -15.63
C ASP A 387 9.78 -20.55 -15.63
N ARG A 388 9.81 -19.66 -14.63
CA ARG A 388 10.78 -18.56 -14.54
C ARG A 388 11.29 -18.28 -13.14
N TYR A 389 10.42 -17.84 -12.24
CA TYR A 389 10.75 -17.59 -10.84
C TYR A 389 9.49 -17.72 -9.99
N LEU A 390 9.61 -18.26 -8.78
CA LEU A 390 8.51 -18.45 -7.85
C LEU A 390 9.00 -18.23 -6.42
N THR A 391 8.43 -17.23 -5.75
CA THR A 391 8.72 -16.88 -4.35
C THR A 391 7.49 -17.16 -3.49
N MET A 392 7.66 -17.95 -2.43
CA MET A 392 6.60 -18.24 -1.47
C MET A 392 6.56 -17.17 -0.37
N VAL A 393 5.35 -16.83 0.10
CA VAL A 393 5.12 -15.88 1.18
C VAL A 393 4.06 -16.46 2.12
N GLY A 394 4.31 -16.37 3.42
CA GLY A 394 3.43 -16.97 4.43
C GLY A 394 3.59 -16.36 5.80
N ARG A 395 2.86 -16.87 6.79
CA ARG A 395 2.88 -16.36 8.16
C ARG A 395 3.66 -17.27 9.10
N ASP A 396 4.52 -16.65 9.91
CA ASP A 396 5.21 -17.33 11.01
C ASP A 396 4.30 -17.56 12.23
N GLN A 397 4.85 -18.16 13.28
CA GLN A 397 4.14 -18.47 14.52
C GLN A 397 3.57 -17.21 15.23
N ASN A 398 4.15 -16.04 14.99
CA ASN A 398 3.68 -14.74 15.50
C ASN A 398 2.65 -14.07 14.59
N LYS A 399 2.26 -14.74 13.49
CA LYS A 399 1.40 -14.26 12.40
C LYS A 399 2.05 -13.16 11.54
N THR A 400 3.36 -12.96 11.64
CA THR A 400 4.08 -11.99 10.80
C THR A 400 4.33 -12.60 9.43
N TYR A 401 4.16 -11.80 8.37
CA TYR A 401 4.46 -12.24 7.01
C TYR A 401 5.97 -12.36 6.77
N ARG A 402 6.38 -13.50 6.25
CA ARG A 402 7.74 -13.83 5.85
C ARG A 402 7.77 -14.12 4.35
N ALA A 403 8.68 -13.50 3.63
CA ALA A 403 9.10 -14.03 2.33
C ALA A 403 9.99 -15.24 2.59
N ALA A 404 9.78 -16.32 1.83
CA ALA A 404 10.67 -17.45 1.84
C ALA A 404 12.10 -16.98 1.55
N ARG A 405 13.09 -17.53 2.26
CA ARG A 405 14.52 -17.27 2.01
C ARG A 405 15.03 -17.93 0.73
N LEU A 406 14.31 -18.94 0.27
CA LEU A 406 14.52 -19.68 -0.97
C LEU A 406 13.40 -19.40 -1.97
N SER A 407 13.78 -19.15 -3.23
CA SER A 407 12.88 -19.12 -4.37
C SER A 407 13.26 -20.20 -5.38
N HIS A 408 12.26 -20.70 -6.11
CA HIS A 408 12.50 -21.55 -7.27
C HIS A 408 12.79 -20.68 -8.49
N TYR A 409 13.83 -21.02 -9.25
CA TYR A 409 14.19 -20.35 -10.50
C TYR A 409 14.26 -21.39 -11.63
N ALA A 410 13.82 -20.99 -12.82
CA ALA A 410 13.89 -21.79 -14.03
C ALA A 410 14.31 -20.93 -15.23
N GLY A 411 15.24 -21.45 -16.04
CA GLY A 411 15.73 -20.74 -17.21
C GLY A 411 16.57 -21.62 -18.13
N LEU A 412 17.28 -20.99 -19.07
CA LEU A 412 18.02 -21.68 -20.14
C LEU A 412 19.14 -22.63 -19.64
N LYS A 413 19.56 -22.49 -18.38
CA LYS A 413 20.60 -23.33 -17.75
C LYS A 413 20.03 -24.47 -16.87
N GLY A 414 18.71 -24.61 -16.81
CA GLY A 414 18.01 -25.57 -15.95
C GLY A 414 17.09 -24.90 -14.93
N SER A 415 16.55 -25.69 -14.01
CA SER A 415 15.75 -25.24 -12.85
C SER A 415 16.44 -25.61 -11.54
N GLY A 416 16.21 -24.79 -10.51
CA GLY A 416 16.85 -24.95 -9.21
C GLY A 416 16.20 -24.08 -8.13
N TRP A 417 16.79 -24.13 -6.95
CA TRP A 417 16.42 -23.32 -5.80
C TRP A 417 17.62 -22.48 -5.41
N ASP A 418 17.39 -21.19 -5.21
CA ASP A 418 18.44 -20.22 -4.89
C ASP A 418 17.89 -19.15 -3.93
N ARG A 419 18.75 -18.24 -3.46
CA ARG A 419 18.35 -17.16 -2.55
C ARG A 419 17.23 -16.31 -3.17
N THR A 420 16.23 -15.96 -2.36
CA THR A 420 15.15 -15.06 -2.79
C THR A 420 15.66 -13.67 -3.13
N SER A 421 15.21 -13.12 -4.26
CA SER A 421 15.56 -11.78 -4.72
C SER A 421 15.25 -10.69 -3.70
N GLY A 422 16.28 -10.01 -3.19
CA GLY A 422 16.14 -8.91 -2.22
C GLY A 422 16.36 -9.32 -0.75
N ASP A 423 16.56 -10.61 -0.47
CA ASP A 423 17.16 -11.07 0.79
C ASP A 423 18.63 -10.63 0.82
N THR A 424 19.01 -9.83 1.82
CA THR A 424 20.31 -9.13 1.85
C THR A 424 21.45 -9.89 2.54
N GLY A 425 21.14 -10.86 3.41
CA GLY A 425 22.13 -11.66 4.14
C GLY A 425 22.87 -10.94 5.30
N HIS A 426 23.29 -11.74 6.28
CA HIS A 426 24.20 -11.48 7.42
C HIS A 426 24.12 -10.16 8.21
N SER A 427 23.34 -10.20 9.30
CA SER A 427 23.81 -9.91 10.65
C SER A 427 23.99 -11.23 11.44
N GLU A 428 24.67 -11.23 12.60
CA GLU A 428 25.04 -12.43 13.36
C GLU A 428 23.88 -13.06 14.18
N SER A 429 22.65 -13.06 13.67
CA SER A 429 21.45 -13.41 14.44
C SER A 429 20.58 -14.49 13.81
N ASP A 430 19.81 -15.22 14.62
CA ASP A 430 18.82 -16.18 14.11
C ASP A 430 17.68 -15.51 13.31
N HIS A 431 17.46 -14.20 13.45
CA HIS A 431 16.45 -13.47 12.65
C HIS A 431 16.77 -13.49 11.15
N ASP A 432 18.06 -13.47 10.80
CA ASP A 432 18.55 -13.44 9.42
C ASP A 432 18.18 -14.71 8.64
N VAL A 433 18.20 -15.88 9.29
CA VAL A 433 17.86 -17.16 8.65
C VAL A 433 16.36 -17.45 8.60
N MET A 434 15.53 -16.57 9.19
CA MET A 434 14.07 -16.70 9.15
C MET A 434 13.44 -16.24 7.82
N GLY A 435 14.25 -15.75 6.89
CA GLY A 435 13.76 -15.07 5.70
C GLY A 435 13.19 -13.69 6.01
N GLN A 436 13.12 -12.86 4.98
CA GLN A 436 12.84 -11.44 5.14
C GLN A 436 11.47 -11.20 5.76
N ASP A 437 11.44 -10.35 6.80
CA ASP A 437 10.21 -9.74 7.30
C ASP A 437 9.53 -8.96 6.16
N VAL A 438 8.46 -9.54 5.61
CA VAL A 438 7.56 -8.79 4.73
C VAL A 438 6.67 -8.01 5.67
N HIS A 439 7.18 -6.86 6.14
CA HIS A 439 6.52 -6.04 7.15
C HIS A 439 5.03 -5.90 6.84
N ALA A 440 4.21 -6.53 7.70
CA ALA A 440 2.80 -6.80 7.44
C ALA A 440 1.95 -5.52 7.31
N ARG A 441 2.53 -4.36 7.65
CA ARG A 441 1.99 -3.01 7.44
C ARG A 441 1.58 -2.74 5.99
N ASP A 442 2.21 -3.41 5.02
CA ASP A 442 1.87 -3.23 3.59
C ASP A 442 2.44 -4.28 2.61
N GLY A 443 3.49 -5.02 2.97
CA GLY A 443 4.35 -5.70 1.99
C GLY A 443 3.61 -6.66 1.05
N VAL A 444 2.77 -7.54 1.61
CA VAL A 444 1.95 -8.47 0.81
C VAL A 444 0.88 -7.75 0.01
N VAL A 445 0.31 -6.66 0.53
CA VAL A 445 -0.69 -5.84 -0.19
C VAL A 445 -0.06 -5.21 -1.44
N ARG A 446 1.21 -4.78 -1.38
CA ARG A 446 1.96 -4.27 -2.54
C ARG A 446 2.25 -5.36 -3.59
N CYS A 447 2.57 -6.58 -3.16
CA CYS A 447 2.68 -7.73 -4.07
C CYS A 447 1.33 -8.05 -4.74
N LEU A 448 0.26 -8.18 -3.95
CA LEU A 448 -1.11 -8.40 -4.43
C LEU A 448 -1.57 -7.28 -5.38
N ALA A 449 -1.23 -6.03 -5.10
CA ALA A 449 -1.54 -4.87 -5.95
C ALA A 449 -1.04 -5.00 -7.39
N CYS A 450 0.04 -5.77 -7.63
CA CYS A 450 0.50 -6.08 -8.99
C CYS A 450 0.02 -7.46 -9.50
N HIS A 451 -0.16 -8.43 -8.60
CA HIS A 451 -0.33 -9.84 -8.95
C HIS A 451 -1.79 -10.35 -8.98
N VAL A 452 -2.77 -9.58 -8.48
CA VAL A 452 -4.19 -9.93 -8.55
C VAL A 452 -5.09 -8.79 -9.03
N THR A 453 -6.29 -9.14 -9.50
CA THR A 453 -7.36 -8.19 -9.83
C THR A 453 -7.79 -7.38 -8.61
N THR A 454 -8.10 -8.04 -7.49
CA THR A 454 -8.73 -7.44 -6.30
C THR A 454 -7.93 -7.73 -5.00
N PRO A 455 -6.87 -6.94 -4.70
CA PRO A 455 -5.98 -7.19 -3.56
C PRO A 455 -6.69 -7.29 -2.20
N ARG A 456 -7.81 -6.58 -2.04
CA ARG A 456 -8.64 -6.58 -0.83
C ARG A 456 -9.16 -7.97 -0.43
N ASP A 457 -9.46 -8.83 -1.40
CA ASP A 457 -10.11 -10.12 -1.15
C ASP A 457 -9.16 -11.12 -0.45
N PHE A 458 -7.86 -10.80 -0.44
CA PHE A 458 -6.76 -11.56 0.15
C PHE A 458 -6.18 -10.92 1.43
N ARG A 459 -6.90 -9.97 2.07
CA ARG A 459 -6.46 -9.38 3.35
C ARG A 459 -6.56 -10.34 4.52
N VAL A 460 -5.60 -10.25 5.45
CA VAL A 460 -5.57 -11.04 6.69
C VAL A 460 -6.79 -10.76 7.59
N ASN A 461 -7.11 -9.47 7.75
CA ASN A 461 -8.13 -8.99 8.68
C ASN A 461 -9.47 -8.69 7.98
N ARG A 462 -9.77 -9.39 6.88
CA ARG A 462 -11.03 -9.19 6.14
C ARG A 462 -12.22 -9.56 7.04
N PRO A 463 -13.21 -8.66 7.24
CA PRO A 463 -14.40 -8.95 8.05
C PRO A 463 -15.14 -10.20 7.54
N ALA A 464 -15.62 -11.04 8.46
CA ALA A 464 -16.23 -12.33 8.13
C ALA A 464 -17.58 -12.19 7.39
N ASP A 465 -18.25 -11.05 7.55
CA ASP A 465 -19.49 -10.66 6.89
C ASP A 465 -19.28 -10.03 5.51
N GLU A 466 -18.07 -9.56 5.19
CA GLU A 466 -17.75 -9.08 3.84
C GLU A 466 -17.77 -10.26 2.85
N LYS A 467 -18.28 -10.04 1.64
CA LYS A 467 -18.23 -11.01 0.55
C LYS A 467 -17.05 -10.69 -0.36
N GLN A 468 -16.24 -11.71 -0.66
CA GLN A 468 -15.21 -11.60 -1.70
C GLN A 468 -15.85 -11.28 -3.04
N THR A 469 -15.15 -10.54 -3.89
CA THR A 469 -15.60 -10.32 -5.27
C THR A 469 -15.49 -11.61 -6.10
N ALA A 470 -16.20 -11.70 -7.22
CA ALA A 470 -16.06 -12.82 -8.14
C ALA A 470 -14.64 -12.90 -8.78
N ALA A 471 -13.91 -11.79 -8.82
CA ALA A 471 -12.53 -11.74 -9.31
C ALA A 471 -11.50 -12.36 -8.34
N ALA A 472 -11.86 -12.61 -7.08
CA ALA A 472 -11.03 -13.37 -6.14
C ALA A 472 -10.78 -14.82 -6.58
N ALA A 473 -11.64 -15.36 -7.46
CA ALA A 473 -11.49 -16.70 -8.04
C ALA A 473 -10.52 -16.75 -9.24
N ASP A 474 -10.03 -15.61 -9.72
CA ASP A 474 -9.06 -15.56 -10.82
C ASP A 474 -7.66 -16.02 -10.31
N SER A 475 -6.92 -16.78 -11.13
CA SER A 475 -5.61 -17.35 -10.79
C SER A 475 -4.44 -16.34 -10.79
N GLY A 476 -4.73 -15.05 -10.60
CA GLY A 476 -3.77 -13.96 -10.63
C GLY A 476 -4.35 -12.70 -11.27
N ILE A 477 -3.64 -12.13 -12.25
CA ILE A 477 -4.10 -10.98 -13.01
C ILE A 477 -5.26 -11.44 -13.90
N GLY A 478 -6.50 -11.09 -13.53
CA GLY A 478 -7.70 -11.33 -14.33
C GLY A 478 -7.93 -10.27 -15.41
N CYS A 479 -8.93 -10.49 -16.27
CA CYS A 479 -9.29 -9.55 -17.34
C CYS A 479 -9.58 -8.13 -16.80
N GLU A 480 -10.31 -8.05 -15.69
CA GLU A 480 -10.72 -6.78 -15.06
C GLU A 480 -9.55 -6.00 -14.43
N LYS A 481 -8.34 -6.58 -14.31
CA LYS A 481 -7.17 -5.83 -13.85
C LYS A 481 -6.74 -4.74 -14.84
N CYS A 482 -6.75 -5.07 -16.14
CA CYS A 482 -6.44 -4.11 -17.20
C CYS A 482 -7.70 -3.36 -17.68
N HIS A 483 -8.83 -4.08 -17.77
CA HIS A 483 -10.09 -3.56 -18.33
C HIS A 483 -10.98 -2.81 -17.32
N GLY A 484 -10.73 -2.95 -16.01
CA GLY A 484 -11.60 -2.45 -14.95
C GLY A 484 -12.84 -3.33 -14.71
N PRO A 485 -13.69 -2.97 -13.73
CA PRO A 485 -14.91 -3.70 -13.37
C PRO A 485 -15.88 -3.87 -14.55
N GLY A 486 -16.39 -5.09 -14.74
CA GLY A 486 -17.22 -5.49 -15.88
C GLY A 486 -18.73 -5.53 -15.62
N GLU A 487 -19.24 -5.18 -14.43
CA GLU A 487 -20.70 -5.21 -14.18
C GLU A 487 -21.47 -4.26 -15.12
N ASN A 488 -21.03 -3.01 -15.24
CA ASN A 488 -21.60 -2.04 -16.19
C ASN A 488 -21.46 -2.53 -17.64
N HIS A 489 -20.37 -3.20 -18.01
CA HIS A 489 -20.18 -3.77 -19.34
C HIS A 489 -21.29 -4.77 -19.73
N LEU A 490 -21.61 -5.69 -18.81
CA LEU A 490 -22.67 -6.68 -19.03
C LEU A 490 -24.05 -6.01 -19.15
N ALA A 491 -24.29 -4.95 -18.38
CA ALA A 491 -25.51 -4.15 -18.49
C ALA A 491 -25.57 -3.37 -19.83
N ALA A 492 -24.48 -2.74 -20.26
CA ALA A 492 -24.38 -2.02 -21.53
C ALA A 492 -24.65 -2.92 -22.75
N ILE A 493 -24.08 -4.13 -22.77
CA ILE A 493 -24.36 -5.15 -23.81
C ILE A 493 -25.85 -5.51 -23.82
N LYS A 494 -26.43 -5.80 -22.63
CA LYS A 494 -27.85 -6.17 -22.50
C LYS A 494 -28.80 -5.06 -22.97
N LEU A 495 -28.41 -3.80 -22.77
CA LEU A 495 -29.19 -2.61 -23.13
C LEU A 495 -28.88 -2.07 -24.54
N GLY A 496 -27.94 -2.68 -25.28
CA GLY A 496 -27.59 -2.27 -26.65
C GLY A 496 -26.93 -0.90 -26.75
N LEU A 497 -26.18 -0.48 -25.73
CA LEU A 497 -25.52 0.84 -25.67
C LEU A 497 -24.26 0.88 -26.55
N GLN A 498 -23.94 2.06 -27.10
CA GLN A 498 -22.71 2.27 -27.87
C GLN A 498 -21.46 2.45 -27.00
N ASP A 499 -21.62 3.03 -25.81
CA ASP A 499 -20.57 3.03 -24.80
C ASP A 499 -20.47 1.61 -24.22
N PRO A 500 -19.34 0.90 -24.40
CA PRO A 500 -19.21 -0.46 -23.91
C PRO A 500 -19.12 -0.53 -22.38
N ALA A 501 -18.98 0.60 -21.68
CA ALA A 501 -18.88 0.68 -20.22
C ALA A 501 -17.83 -0.29 -19.64
N ILE A 502 -16.66 -0.30 -20.27
CA ILE A 502 -15.43 -0.99 -19.84
C ILE A 502 -14.23 -0.29 -20.50
N ARG A 503 -13.04 -0.37 -19.91
CA ARG A 503 -11.83 0.17 -20.55
C ARG A 503 -11.45 -0.71 -21.74
N SER A 504 -11.13 -0.10 -22.88
CA SER A 504 -10.42 -0.76 -23.99
C SER A 504 -9.08 -0.07 -24.19
N LEU A 505 -8.01 -0.85 -24.32
CA LEU A 505 -6.66 -0.34 -24.64
C LEU A 505 -6.42 -0.26 -26.16
N THR A 506 -7.26 -0.92 -26.96
CA THR A 506 -7.17 -0.92 -28.42
C THR A 506 -7.53 0.45 -28.97
N GLY A 507 -6.65 1.03 -29.79
CA GLY A 507 -6.86 2.35 -30.42
C GLY A 507 -6.50 3.55 -29.54
N LEU A 508 -6.06 3.33 -28.28
CA LEU A 508 -5.51 4.41 -27.45
C LEU A 508 -4.13 4.84 -27.96
N ASN A 509 -3.75 6.09 -27.66
CA ASN A 509 -2.38 6.56 -27.88
C ASN A 509 -1.40 5.83 -26.94
N ALA A 510 -0.13 5.80 -27.32
CA ALA A 510 0.89 5.06 -26.59
C ALA A 510 1.10 5.52 -25.14
N GLY A 511 0.83 6.79 -24.83
CA GLY A 511 0.92 7.31 -23.46
C GLY A 511 -0.12 6.65 -22.55
N ASP A 512 -1.37 6.56 -23.00
CA ASP A 512 -2.45 5.95 -22.22
C ASP A 512 -2.34 4.42 -22.14
N VAL A 513 -1.86 3.77 -23.20
CA VAL A 513 -1.48 2.34 -23.15
C VAL A 513 -0.37 2.12 -22.10
N ASN A 514 0.68 2.95 -22.10
CA ASN A 514 1.78 2.79 -21.15
C ASN A 514 1.33 3.03 -19.70
N LYS A 515 0.45 4.01 -19.44
CA LYS A 515 -0.15 4.23 -18.11
C LYS A 515 -0.85 2.96 -17.61
N ALA A 516 -1.61 2.26 -18.45
CA ALA A 516 -2.27 1.01 -18.04
C ALA A 516 -1.30 -0.15 -17.70
N CYS A 517 -0.02 -0.05 -18.08
CA CYS A 517 1.02 -1.03 -17.72
C CYS A 517 1.92 -0.56 -16.57
N VAL A 518 2.06 0.75 -16.34
CA VAL A 518 3.00 1.33 -15.38
C VAL A 518 2.61 1.02 -13.93
N ASP A 519 1.33 0.77 -13.66
CA ASP A 519 0.77 0.36 -12.36
C ASP A 519 1.42 -0.91 -11.78
N CYS A 520 2.00 -1.76 -12.63
CA CYS A 520 2.68 -3.00 -12.22
C CYS A 520 4.12 -3.13 -12.75
N HIS A 521 4.42 -2.60 -13.94
CA HIS A 521 5.76 -2.68 -14.53
C HIS A 521 6.72 -1.55 -14.07
N THR A 522 6.61 -1.19 -12.80
CA THR A 522 7.38 -0.14 -12.13
C THR A 522 7.85 -0.66 -10.78
N VAL A 523 9.15 -0.87 -10.61
CA VAL A 523 9.71 -1.35 -9.35
C VAL A 523 10.77 -0.36 -8.85
N GLY A 524 10.51 0.23 -7.68
CA GLY A 524 11.24 1.42 -7.16
C GLY A 524 10.53 2.73 -7.50
N ASP A 525 11.01 3.85 -6.96
CA ASP A 525 10.44 5.18 -7.25
C ASP A 525 10.75 5.59 -8.70
N PRO A 526 9.74 5.93 -9.53
CA PRO A 526 9.96 6.49 -10.87
C PRO A 526 10.95 7.65 -10.93
N ARG A 527 11.04 8.47 -9.87
CA ARG A 527 11.99 9.59 -9.77
C ARG A 527 13.43 9.11 -9.75
N GLU A 528 13.73 8.05 -9.00
CA GLU A 528 15.06 7.44 -8.96
C GLU A 528 15.43 6.77 -10.29
N VAL A 529 14.46 6.08 -10.92
CA VAL A 529 14.62 5.50 -12.26
C VAL A 529 14.98 6.59 -13.28
N VAL A 530 14.27 7.72 -13.26
CA VAL A 530 14.50 8.86 -14.19
C VAL A 530 15.80 9.60 -13.87
N ALA A 531 16.21 9.67 -12.60
CA ALA A 531 17.47 10.28 -12.18
C ALA A 531 18.71 9.43 -12.54
N SER A 532 18.57 8.11 -12.64
CA SER A 532 19.69 7.18 -12.84
C SER A 532 19.43 6.07 -13.88
N PRO A 533 18.87 6.36 -15.08
CA PRO A 533 18.32 5.34 -15.98
C PRO A 533 19.38 4.42 -16.63
N GLU A 534 20.68 4.73 -16.48
CA GLU A 534 21.80 3.89 -16.88
C GLU A 534 22.03 2.69 -15.94
N ASP A 535 21.57 2.77 -14.68
CA ASP A 535 21.73 1.72 -13.68
C ASP A 535 21.01 0.41 -14.12
N PRO A 536 21.73 -0.73 -14.24
CA PRO A 536 21.15 -2.02 -14.59
C PRO A 536 19.96 -2.46 -13.72
N LYS A 537 19.87 -2.03 -12.45
CA LYS A 537 18.77 -2.44 -11.55
C LYS A 537 17.39 -1.98 -12.02
N TRP A 538 17.32 -0.94 -12.85
CA TRP A 538 16.07 -0.40 -13.39
C TRP A 538 15.56 -1.10 -14.65
N VAL A 539 16.29 -2.08 -15.20
CA VAL A 539 15.86 -2.83 -16.40
C VAL A 539 14.53 -3.56 -16.18
N ARG A 540 14.19 -3.92 -14.94
CA ARG A 540 12.88 -4.49 -14.57
C ARG A 540 11.70 -3.51 -14.64
N SER A 541 11.96 -2.21 -14.59
CA SER A 541 10.95 -1.14 -14.52
C SER A 541 10.56 -0.63 -15.91
N ALA A 542 10.18 -1.56 -16.79
CA ALA A 542 9.93 -1.31 -18.20
C ALA A 542 8.89 -0.21 -18.47
N GLY A 543 7.86 -0.08 -17.61
CA GLY A 543 6.83 0.97 -17.74
C GLY A 543 7.36 2.40 -17.57
N VAL A 544 8.51 2.57 -16.92
CA VAL A 544 9.19 3.87 -16.75
C VAL A 544 10.37 4.04 -17.72
N THR A 545 11.14 2.97 -17.98
CA THR A 545 12.32 3.07 -18.86
C THR A 545 11.99 3.11 -20.35
N PHE A 546 10.92 2.45 -20.80
CA PHE A 546 10.50 2.49 -22.21
C PHE A 546 10.11 3.89 -22.72
N PRO A 547 9.32 4.70 -21.97
CA PRO A 547 9.07 6.09 -22.31
C PRO A 547 10.31 7.00 -22.42
N LEU A 548 11.45 6.62 -21.83
CA LEU A 548 12.70 7.37 -21.96
C LEU A 548 13.33 7.19 -23.35
N SER A 549 13.01 6.10 -24.05
CA SER A 549 13.61 5.75 -25.34
C SER A 549 13.38 6.81 -26.42
N LYS A 550 14.34 6.96 -27.34
CA LYS A 550 14.15 7.81 -28.53
C LYS A 550 13.02 7.29 -29.41
N CYS A 551 12.92 5.96 -29.56
CA CYS A 551 11.87 5.32 -30.34
C CYS A 551 10.45 5.70 -29.84
N PHE A 552 10.21 5.68 -28.52
CA PHE A 552 8.94 6.12 -27.95
C PHE A 552 8.68 7.61 -28.22
N LYS A 553 9.64 8.47 -27.85
CA LYS A 553 9.53 9.93 -27.96
C LYS A 553 9.33 10.42 -29.41
N GLU A 554 10.08 9.85 -30.35
CA GLU A 554 10.03 10.22 -31.77
C GLU A 554 8.83 9.59 -32.50
N SER A 555 8.17 8.56 -31.93
CA SER A 555 6.95 7.94 -32.51
C SER A 555 5.70 8.81 -32.46
N GLN A 556 5.73 9.96 -31.79
CA GLN A 556 4.57 10.86 -31.61
C GLN A 556 3.31 10.13 -31.10
N GLY A 557 3.49 9.23 -30.14
CA GLY A 557 2.40 8.48 -29.51
C GLY A 557 1.91 7.24 -30.27
N GLN A 558 2.62 6.79 -31.31
CA GLN A 558 2.27 5.59 -32.08
C GLN A 558 2.92 4.30 -31.55
N LEU A 559 4.07 4.37 -30.87
CA LEU A 559 4.79 3.19 -30.36
C LEU A 559 4.47 2.94 -28.88
N SER A 560 3.81 1.82 -28.57
CA SER A 560 3.40 1.43 -27.22
C SER A 560 3.88 0.02 -26.86
N CYS A 561 3.65 -0.43 -25.62
CA CYS A 561 3.90 -1.82 -25.20
C CYS A 561 3.22 -2.84 -26.15
N LEU A 562 1.98 -2.52 -26.57
CA LEU A 562 1.17 -3.34 -27.48
C LEU A 562 1.70 -3.42 -28.91
N SER A 563 2.60 -2.52 -29.32
CA SER A 563 3.25 -2.57 -30.63
C SER A 563 4.20 -3.78 -30.75
N CYS A 564 4.78 -4.22 -29.64
CA CYS A 564 5.74 -5.32 -29.59
C CYS A 564 5.09 -6.66 -29.24
N HIS A 565 4.28 -6.74 -28.19
CA HIS A 565 3.64 -7.99 -27.74
C HIS A 565 2.17 -7.78 -27.35
N ALA A 566 1.34 -8.81 -27.54
CA ALA A 566 -0.07 -8.79 -27.13
C ALA A 566 -0.21 -9.38 -25.71
N PRO A 567 -0.91 -8.73 -24.77
CA PRO A 567 -1.09 -9.24 -23.40
C PRO A 567 -2.06 -10.42 -23.33
N HIS A 568 -2.85 -10.67 -24.37
CA HIS A 568 -3.78 -11.79 -24.50
C HIS A 568 -3.14 -13.07 -25.05
N GLN A 569 -1.82 -13.08 -25.28
CA GLN A 569 -1.06 -14.17 -25.87
C GLN A 569 0.24 -14.39 -25.10
N PRO A 570 0.77 -15.62 -25.00
CA PRO A 570 2.12 -15.84 -24.52
C PRO A 570 3.13 -14.99 -25.30
N SER A 571 4.03 -14.29 -24.61
CA SER A 571 5.06 -13.48 -25.27
C SER A 571 5.95 -14.34 -26.15
N PRO A 572 6.15 -14.03 -27.44
CA PRO A 572 7.01 -14.82 -28.31
C PRO A 572 8.47 -14.80 -27.83
N ASP A 573 9.16 -15.94 -27.89
CA ASP A 573 10.59 -16.04 -27.53
C ASP A 573 11.54 -15.77 -28.72
N SER A 574 11.02 -15.55 -29.93
CA SER A 574 11.80 -15.39 -31.16
C SER A 574 12.39 -13.97 -31.32
N PRO A 575 13.72 -13.80 -31.42
CA PRO A 575 14.34 -12.51 -31.74
C PRO A 575 13.82 -11.91 -33.05
N ALA A 576 13.65 -12.73 -34.09
CA ALA A 576 13.19 -12.29 -35.41
C ALA A 576 11.78 -11.67 -35.37
N PHE A 577 10.91 -12.13 -34.46
CA PHE A 577 9.60 -11.53 -34.26
C PHE A 577 9.71 -10.08 -33.77
N TYR A 578 10.56 -9.80 -32.78
CA TYR A 578 10.76 -8.43 -32.27
C TYR A 578 11.55 -7.55 -33.25
N GLU A 579 12.54 -8.11 -33.95
CA GLU A 579 13.27 -7.39 -35.01
C GLU A 579 12.34 -6.93 -36.14
N SER A 580 11.33 -7.73 -36.50
CA SER A 580 10.29 -7.32 -37.45
C SER A 580 9.50 -6.07 -37.01
N LYS A 581 9.45 -5.76 -35.71
CA LYS A 581 8.84 -4.53 -35.18
C LYS A 581 9.76 -3.33 -35.40
N CYS A 582 11.05 -3.47 -35.09
CA CYS A 582 12.05 -2.43 -35.35
C CYS A 582 12.12 -2.08 -36.85
N LEU A 583 12.10 -3.09 -37.73
CA LEU A 583 12.24 -2.95 -39.17
C LEU A 583 11.03 -2.28 -39.86
N GLN A 584 9.88 -2.15 -39.20
CA GLN A 584 8.76 -1.36 -39.73
C GLN A 584 9.11 0.13 -39.87
N CYS A 585 10.05 0.64 -39.06
CA CYS A 585 10.55 2.01 -39.13
C CYS A 585 12.02 2.09 -39.57
N HIS A 586 12.87 1.13 -39.20
CA HIS A 586 14.33 1.20 -39.38
C HIS A 586 14.88 0.49 -40.64
N SER A 587 14.03 0.11 -41.59
CA SER A 587 14.43 -0.52 -42.86
C SER A 587 14.40 0.45 -44.04
N ALA A 588 15.00 0.06 -45.17
CA ALA A 588 14.85 0.76 -46.44
C ALA A 588 13.41 0.62 -46.98
N ASP A 589 12.87 -0.59 -46.92
CA ASP A 589 11.59 -1.02 -47.49
C ASP A 589 10.36 -0.70 -46.60
N LYS A 590 10.49 0.29 -45.71
CA LYS A 590 9.44 0.74 -44.77
C LYS A 590 8.22 1.34 -45.51
N PRO A 591 7.02 1.35 -44.90
CA PRO A 591 5.84 1.96 -45.51
C PRO A 591 6.02 3.46 -45.76
N ALA A 592 5.62 3.95 -46.95
CA ALA A 592 5.77 5.36 -47.33
C ALA A 592 5.16 6.36 -46.32
N LYS A 593 4.06 5.98 -45.64
CA LYS A 593 3.46 6.80 -44.57
C LYS A 593 4.44 7.05 -43.40
N ILE A 594 5.24 6.06 -43.03
CA ILE A 594 6.27 6.19 -41.99
C ILE A 594 7.38 7.12 -42.46
N GLU A 595 7.77 7.02 -43.73
CA GLU A 595 8.79 7.89 -44.35
C GLU A 595 8.37 9.37 -44.40
N THR A 596 7.11 9.66 -44.72
CA THR A 596 6.61 11.05 -44.74
C THR A 596 6.34 11.61 -43.34
N GLN A 597 6.13 10.76 -42.33
CA GLN A 597 5.74 11.19 -40.98
C GLN A 597 6.91 11.23 -39.99
N PHE A 598 7.94 10.40 -40.16
CA PHE A 598 9.01 10.23 -39.17
C PHE A 598 10.42 10.24 -39.80
N LYS A 599 11.35 10.91 -39.13
CA LYS A 599 12.77 10.87 -39.50
C LYS A 599 13.32 9.46 -39.28
N THR A 600 13.48 8.72 -40.36
CA THR A 600 14.03 7.35 -40.32
C THR A 600 15.55 7.35 -40.17
N VAL A 601 16.07 6.44 -39.36
CA VAL A 601 17.52 6.14 -39.26
C VAL A 601 17.73 4.64 -39.47
N ILE A 602 18.35 4.26 -40.60
CA ILE A 602 18.72 2.87 -40.86
C ILE A 602 20.02 2.55 -40.10
N CYS A 603 20.09 1.37 -39.47
CA CYS A 603 21.28 0.94 -38.72
C CYS A 603 22.48 0.76 -39.66
N LYS A 604 23.59 1.44 -39.36
CA LYS A 604 24.83 1.38 -40.15
C LYS A 604 25.62 0.08 -39.95
N THR A 605 25.44 -0.59 -38.81
CA THR A 605 26.15 -1.84 -38.48
C THR A 605 25.46 -3.05 -39.12
N ASN A 606 24.14 -3.14 -38.99
CA ASN A 606 23.34 -4.20 -39.57
C ASN A 606 21.90 -3.71 -39.79
N ALA A 607 21.52 -3.52 -41.04
CA ALA A 607 20.23 -2.94 -41.42
C ALA A 607 19.05 -3.94 -41.44
N LYS A 608 19.29 -5.23 -41.16
CA LYS A 608 18.28 -6.30 -41.40
C LYS A 608 18.08 -7.32 -40.28
N LYS A 609 19.02 -7.47 -39.34
CA LYS A 609 18.93 -8.44 -38.23
C LYS A 609 19.81 -8.04 -37.06
N ASP A 610 19.77 -8.81 -35.98
CA ASP A 610 20.61 -8.69 -34.79
C ASP A 610 20.45 -7.34 -34.05
N CYS A 611 19.26 -6.73 -34.16
CA CYS A 611 19.01 -5.40 -33.60
C CYS A 611 18.95 -5.44 -32.07
N LEU A 612 18.44 -6.53 -31.50
CA LEU A 612 18.21 -6.67 -30.06
C LEU A 612 19.53 -6.71 -29.27
N ASN A 613 20.58 -7.34 -29.80
CA ASN A 613 21.87 -7.45 -29.11
C ASN A 613 22.54 -6.10 -28.82
N CYS A 614 22.27 -5.06 -29.62
CA CYS A 614 22.73 -3.70 -29.34
C CYS A 614 21.67 -2.83 -28.66
N HIS A 615 20.41 -2.88 -29.13
CA HIS A 615 19.38 -1.91 -28.72
C HIS A 615 18.50 -2.37 -27.55
N MET A 616 18.29 -3.68 -27.39
CA MET A 616 17.47 -4.25 -26.30
C MET A 616 18.19 -5.48 -25.69
N PRO A 617 19.46 -5.37 -25.29
CA PRO A 617 20.22 -6.51 -24.81
C PRO A 617 19.57 -7.10 -23.55
N LYS A 618 19.76 -8.40 -23.35
CA LYS A 618 19.52 -9.01 -22.04
C LYS A 618 20.61 -8.55 -21.08
N VAL A 619 20.23 -7.79 -20.06
CA VAL A 619 21.11 -7.28 -19.00
C VAL A 619 21.00 -8.23 -17.81
N PRO A 620 22.12 -8.78 -17.30
CA PRO A 620 22.09 -9.58 -16.08
C PRO A 620 21.54 -8.76 -14.91
N VAL A 621 20.60 -9.36 -14.17
CA VAL A 621 20.09 -8.80 -12.91
C VAL A 621 20.43 -9.82 -11.82
N PRO A 622 21.62 -9.75 -11.19
CA PRO A 622 22.14 -10.83 -10.33
C PRO A 622 21.15 -11.28 -9.26
N VAL A 623 20.48 -10.32 -8.60
CA VAL A 623 19.47 -10.60 -7.56
C VAL A 623 18.24 -11.38 -8.04
N LEU A 624 17.96 -11.40 -9.36
CA LEU A 624 16.86 -12.18 -9.95
C LEU A 624 17.32 -13.52 -10.54
N HIS A 625 18.63 -13.81 -10.53
CA HIS A 625 19.25 -15.00 -11.12
C HIS A 625 18.90 -15.19 -12.63
N ASP A 626 18.51 -14.08 -13.29
CA ASP A 626 18.00 -14.01 -14.66
C ASP A 626 18.59 -12.76 -15.38
N SER A 627 18.42 -12.70 -16.71
CA SER A 627 18.80 -11.54 -17.53
C SER A 627 17.57 -10.96 -18.23
N LEU A 628 17.27 -9.71 -17.92
CA LEU A 628 16.08 -9.01 -18.41
C LEU A 628 16.39 -8.15 -19.63
N THR A 629 15.46 -8.09 -20.58
CA THR A 629 15.58 -7.25 -21.79
C THR A 629 15.54 -5.76 -21.44
N ASP A 630 16.52 -4.97 -21.90
CA ASP A 630 16.52 -3.51 -21.70
C ASP A 630 15.44 -2.81 -22.55
N HIS A 631 14.31 -2.51 -21.91
CA HIS A 631 13.17 -1.84 -22.54
C HIS A 631 13.39 -0.35 -22.80
N TYR A 632 14.53 0.24 -22.42
CA TYR A 632 14.90 1.62 -22.81
C TYR A 632 15.33 1.71 -24.30
N ILE A 633 15.45 0.60 -25.03
CA ILE A 633 15.72 0.58 -26.50
C ILE A 633 16.94 1.45 -26.89
N ARG A 634 17.99 1.43 -26.06
CA ARG A 634 19.23 2.21 -26.22
C ARG A 634 20.36 1.31 -26.68
N VAL A 635 21.31 1.88 -27.42
CA VAL A 635 22.57 1.19 -27.72
C VAL A 635 23.39 1.09 -26.43
N ARG A 636 23.45 -0.08 -25.81
CA ARG A 636 24.50 -0.36 -24.82
C ARG A 636 25.80 -0.65 -25.57
N LYS A 637 26.90 -0.08 -25.12
CA LYS A 637 28.22 -0.63 -25.46
C LYS A 637 28.31 -2.01 -24.82
N ALA A 638 28.91 -2.98 -25.51
CA ALA A 638 29.20 -4.28 -24.91
C ALA A 638 30.03 -4.06 -23.63
N GLN A 639 29.63 -4.74 -22.54
CA GLN A 639 30.37 -4.82 -21.29
C GLN A 639 31.36 -5.99 -21.37
#